data_AF-A0A9Q1KYI2-F1
#
_entry.id   AF-A0A9Q1KYI2-F1
#
_cell.length_a   1.000
_cell.length_b   1.000
_cell.length_c   1.000
_cell.angle_alpha   90.00
_cell.angle_beta   90.00
_cell.angle_gamma   90.00
#
_symmetry.space_group_name_H-M   'P 1'
#
loop_
_entity.id
_entity.type
_entity.pdbx_description
1 polymer ?
#
loop_
_entity_poly.entity_id
_entity_poly.type
_entity_poly.pdbx_seq_one_letter_code
_entity_poly.pdbx_strand_id
1 'polypeptide(L)'
;MLTILALVLLTTTHSLSFSLENPTDRRILVLLDDFAIKSSHSLFFGSLQSRGYNLEFKLADDPKIALQRYGQFLYDGLIVFAPTIDRFGGSINQAAVLEFVDSGRDLILALDANASDLIREIAVECGVDFDDAPVLFQGIGHSLNPSNNLVLKVLSASPAAYSANPTSKLSNAPMLTGSSISLVSVVQARNNARILISGSLKMFSDRFFRSGVQKAGSSTRYDKSGNEQFVTELSQWIFHERGHLKEYSVEIYEWSGTSWEPYVADDVQVQFYMMSPYVLKTLSTDKKGLYYTSFKVPDVYGVFQFKVEYQRLGYTSLSLSKQKPAESSAAMNNLQYIRELTSYEAACKADADLQSFDTTLQARTSHVINALAVGVEVRSLSFDSLKEVTGCLLDMNQEVVKVILDCKKDIWKSQELFELVEDYFENSLQTLDFCTALEKCLKKVKDTQLLVMVALQQFDDEQVSGEKTKYAKTLEELRNFKEAGDPFTQEFFQMFQSVYKQQMSMLEKLQIRKNKLDKKLRCIKAWRKVSNVIFVATFAAVLICSVVAAAMAAPPVAAALAAASALPIGSVGRWIDSLWKNYENAMKGQKELINTMQVGTYVAIKDLDNIRVLIDRLEIEIETLLKNVDFAIKEDEVKVGIEEIKKKMGVFAKNVEELGVQADMCSRDIRRARTVILQRIIKHPNH
;
A
#
# COMPACT_ATOMS: atom_id res chain seq x y z
N MET A 1 -50.72 -36.25 60.93
CA MET A 1 -49.85 -35.13 61.36
C MET A 1 -49.38 -34.43 60.10
N LEU A 2 -49.99 -33.28 59.81
CA LEU A 2 -49.38 -31.95 59.94
C LEU A 2 -48.46 -31.62 58.73
N THR A 3 -48.96 -30.89 57.72
CA THR A 3 -48.92 -29.39 57.54
C THR A 3 -47.59 -28.97 56.87
N ILE A 4 -47.44 -28.18 55.79
CA ILE A 4 -48.14 -27.11 55.03
C ILE A 4 -47.31 -26.97 53.72
N LEU A 5 -47.80 -26.97 52.46
CA LEU A 5 -48.62 -26.03 51.68
C LEU A 5 -48.01 -24.62 51.39
N ALA A 6 -47.38 -24.46 50.21
CA ALA A 6 -47.28 -23.23 49.38
C ALA A 6 -46.45 -23.63 48.13
N LEU A 7 -46.91 -23.67 46.86
CA LEU A 7 -47.78 -22.83 46.04
C LEU A 7 -47.37 -21.35 46.01
N VAL A 8 -47.15 -20.84 44.78
CA VAL A 8 -47.30 -19.46 44.28
C VAL A 8 -46.01 -18.67 43.95
N LEU A 9 -45.83 -18.52 42.62
CA LEU A 9 -45.46 -17.35 41.82
C LEU A 9 -44.19 -16.51 42.09
N LEU A 10 -43.45 -16.29 40.99
CA LEU A 10 -42.74 -15.07 40.56
C LEU A 10 -42.18 -14.12 41.62
N THR A 11 -40.85 -13.96 41.63
CA THR A 11 -40.20 -12.66 41.36
C THR A 11 -38.81 -12.86 40.74
N THR A 12 -38.62 -12.26 39.57
CA THR A 12 -37.35 -11.90 38.93
C THR A 12 -36.45 -11.03 39.84
N THR A 13 -35.13 -11.03 39.60
CA THR A 13 -34.16 -9.88 39.71
C THR A 13 -32.71 -10.43 39.57
N HIS A 14 -32.20 -10.56 38.34
CA HIS A 14 -31.32 -9.60 37.64
C HIS A 14 -29.84 -9.63 38.04
N SER A 15 -29.02 -10.29 37.21
CA SER A 15 -27.74 -9.73 36.78
C SER A 15 -27.35 -10.27 35.39
N LEU A 16 -28.29 -10.17 34.44
CA LEU A 16 -27.93 -9.91 33.05
C LEU A 16 -27.57 -8.43 33.01
N SER A 17 -26.33 -8.05 32.72
CA SER A 17 -26.06 -6.68 32.26
C SER A 17 -26.37 -6.57 30.77
N PHE A 18 -27.60 -6.95 30.42
CA PHE A 18 -28.38 -6.55 29.24
C PHE A 18 -29.76 -7.20 29.41
N SER A 19 -30.68 -6.51 30.08
CA SER A 19 -32.11 -6.87 30.03
C SER A 19 -32.68 -6.30 28.74
N LEU A 20 -33.10 -7.18 27.83
CA LEU A 20 -33.68 -6.81 26.53
C LEU A 20 -35.13 -6.28 26.66
N GLU A 21 -35.69 -6.25 27.87
CA GLU A 21 -37.12 -5.97 28.08
C GLU A 21 -37.46 -4.51 28.41
N ASN A 22 -36.53 -3.66 28.84
CA ASN A 22 -36.75 -2.21 29.01
C ASN A 22 -35.43 -1.39 28.94
N PRO A 23 -35.13 -0.66 27.84
CA PRO A 23 -33.85 0.07 27.67
C PRO A 23 -33.68 1.31 28.58
N THR A 24 -34.68 1.62 29.40
CA THR A 24 -34.80 2.88 30.15
C THR A 24 -34.56 2.75 31.65
N ASP A 25 -34.64 1.55 32.25
CA ASP A 25 -34.47 1.34 33.71
C ASP A 25 -32.99 1.03 34.07
N ARG A 26 -32.09 1.94 33.70
CA ARG A 26 -30.64 1.82 33.97
C ARG A 26 -30.23 2.72 35.11
N ARG A 27 -29.37 2.21 36.00
CA ARG A 27 -28.78 3.02 37.10
C ARG A 27 -27.52 3.71 36.60
N ILE A 28 -27.51 5.04 36.66
CA ILE A 28 -26.41 5.87 36.18
C ILE A 28 -25.82 6.64 37.35
N LEU A 29 -24.51 6.50 37.58
CA LEU A 29 -23.78 7.32 38.53
C LEU A 29 -23.38 8.64 37.86
N VAL A 30 -23.67 9.77 38.49
CA VAL A 30 -23.28 11.12 38.04
C VAL A 30 -22.30 11.70 39.05
N LEU A 31 -21.04 11.84 38.63
CA LEU A 31 -19.98 12.49 39.39
C LEU A 31 -19.90 13.96 39.00
N LEU A 32 -19.93 14.83 40.00
CA LEU A 32 -19.91 16.29 39.85
C LEU A 32 -18.70 16.88 40.60
N ASP A 33 -18.10 17.93 40.03
CA ASP A 33 -17.16 18.79 40.79
C ASP A 33 -17.88 19.53 41.91
N ASP A 34 -19.07 20.06 41.61
CA ASP A 34 -19.92 20.80 42.55
C ASP A 34 -21.39 20.45 42.29
N PHE A 35 -22.18 20.30 43.36
CA PHE A 35 -23.63 20.11 43.26
C PHE A 35 -24.35 21.28 42.56
N ALA A 36 -23.76 22.47 42.48
CA ALA A 36 -24.29 23.57 41.67
C ALA A 36 -24.51 23.15 40.19
N ILE A 37 -23.68 22.23 39.67
CA ILE A 37 -23.79 21.68 38.30
C ILE A 37 -25.12 20.96 38.09
N LYS A 38 -25.65 20.29 39.13
CA LYS A 38 -26.95 19.62 39.08
C LYS A 38 -28.08 20.60 38.78
N SER A 39 -28.04 21.79 39.38
CA SER A 39 -29.05 22.83 39.17
C SER A 39 -28.88 23.51 37.80
N SER A 40 -27.64 23.83 37.40
CA SER A 40 -27.38 24.50 36.12
C SER A 40 -27.65 23.62 34.89
N HIS A 41 -27.47 22.30 35.02
CA HIS A 41 -27.73 21.32 33.95
C HIS A 41 -29.04 20.55 34.16
N SER A 42 -29.99 21.12 34.92
CA SER A 42 -31.25 20.48 35.29
C SER A 42 -32.13 20.07 34.11
N LEU A 43 -32.08 20.78 32.98
CA LEU A 43 -32.78 20.39 31.75
C LEU A 43 -32.25 19.06 31.16
N PHE A 44 -30.93 18.89 31.16
CA PHE A 44 -30.28 17.68 30.66
C PHE A 44 -30.58 16.49 31.57
N PHE A 45 -30.36 16.64 32.88
CA PHE A 45 -30.65 15.59 33.85
C PHE A 45 -32.16 15.27 33.93
N GLY A 46 -33.02 16.28 33.83
CA GLY A 46 -34.47 16.12 33.77
C GLY A 46 -34.93 15.33 32.54
N SER A 47 -34.29 15.54 31.38
CA SER A 47 -34.55 14.76 30.16
C SER A 47 -34.13 13.28 30.27
N LEU A 48 -33.05 12.99 31.00
CA LEU A 48 -32.65 11.61 31.28
C LEU A 48 -33.64 10.94 32.24
N GLN A 49 -34.02 11.62 33.33
CA GLN A 49 -35.00 11.11 34.28
C GLN A 49 -36.38 10.91 33.64
N SER A 50 -36.85 11.82 32.78
CA SER A 50 -38.13 11.68 32.06
C SER A 50 -38.14 10.50 31.08
N ARG A 51 -36.95 10.05 30.64
CA ARG A 51 -36.78 8.86 29.81
C ARG A 51 -36.64 7.57 30.63
N GLY A 52 -36.72 7.64 31.96
CA GLY A 52 -36.74 6.48 32.85
C GLY A 52 -35.40 6.16 33.52
N TYR A 53 -34.31 6.89 33.22
CA TYR A 53 -33.00 6.62 33.81
C TYR A 53 -32.93 7.02 35.28
N ASN A 54 -32.37 6.14 36.11
CA ASN A 54 -32.17 6.39 37.54
C ASN A 54 -30.80 7.02 37.79
N LEU A 55 -30.76 8.33 38.00
CA LEU A 55 -29.53 9.10 38.22
C LEU A 55 -29.19 9.21 39.70
N GLU A 56 -28.03 8.70 40.11
CA GLU A 56 -27.45 8.88 41.44
C GLU A 56 -26.35 9.95 41.39
N PHE A 57 -26.53 11.06 42.09
CA PHE A 57 -25.57 12.17 42.09
C PHE A 57 -24.61 12.08 43.27
N LYS A 58 -23.31 12.16 43.00
CA LYS A 58 -22.23 12.17 43.98
C LYS A 58 -21.19 13.23 43.64
N LEU A 59 -20.49 13.74 44.65
CA LEU A 59 -19.28 14.51 44.40
C LEU A 59 -18.17 13.56 43.96
N ALA A 60 -17.34 14.03 43.03
CA ALA A 60 -16.26 13.23 42.46
C ALA A 60 -15.20 12.81 43.50
N ASP A 61 -15.07 13.53 44.61
CA ASP A 61 -14.13 13.29 45.70
C ASP A 61 -14.72 12.49 46.90
N ASP A 62 -15.99 12.10 46.85
CA ASP A 62 -16.65 11.40 47.96
C ASP A 62 -15.96 10.04 48.24
N PRO A 63 -15.41 9.81 49.44
CA PRO A 63 -14.64 8.59 49.75
C PRO A 63 -15.48 7.30 49.75
N LYS A 64 -16.81 7.38 49.68
CA LYS A 64 -17.72 6.23 49.69
C LYS A 64 -18.10 5.74 48.30
N ILE A 65 -17.68 6.43 47.24
CA ILE A 65 -18.02 6.04 45.86
C ILE A 65 -17.22 4.80 45.43
N ALA A 66 -17.90 3.91 44.71
CA ALA A 66 -17.31 2.72 44.14
C ALA A 66 -18.13 2.30 42.91
N LEU A 67 -17.46 1.91 41.83
CA LEU A 67 -18.13 1.37 40.64
C LEU A 67 -18.44 -0.13 40.79
N GLN A 68 -17.68 -0.83 41.63
CA GLN A 68 -17.75 -2.27 41.80
C GLN A 68 -17.74 -2.66 43.28
N ARG A 69 -18.51 -3.69 43.66
CA ARG A 69 -18.42 -4.36 44.96
C ARG A 69 -18.52 -5.87 44.75
N TYR A 70 -17.63 -6.62 45.40
CA TYR A 70 -17.58 -8.09 45.31
C TYR A 70 -17.55 -8.62 43.87
N GLY A 71 -16.83 -7.94 42.98
CA GLY A 71 -16.71 -8.34 41.57
C GLY A 71 -17.90 -7.92 40.68
N GLN A 72 -18.96 -7.33 41.23
CA GLN A 72 -20.12 -6.88 40.46
C GLN A 72 -20.18 -5.36 40.37
N PHE A 73 -20.47 -4.85 39.16
CA PHE A 73 -20.67 -3.42 38.93
C PHE A 73 -22.02 -2.95 39.46
N LEU A 74 -22.03 -1.79 40.11
CA LEU A 74 -23.22 -1.24 40.77
C LEU A 74 -24.08 -0.34 39.86
N TYR A 75 -23.52 0.10 38.74
CA TYR A 75 -24.14 1.06 37.82
C TYR A 75 -23.96 0.61 36.37
N ASP A 76 -24.92 0.94 35.52
CA ASP A 76 -24.96 0.61 34.09
C ASP A 76 -24.38 1.72 33.21
N GLY A 77 -24.29 2.93 33.74
CA GLY A 77 -23.62 4.05 33.10
C GLY A 77 -22.95 4.98 34.10
N LEU A 78 -21.96 5.72 33.61
CA LEU A 78 -21.20 6.69 34.38
C LEU A 78 -21.19 8.04 33.64
N ILE A 79 -21.56 9.12 34.32
CA ILE A 79 -21.44 10.49 33.83
C ILE A 79 -20.44 11.22 34.71
N VAL A 80 -19.41 11.80 34.13
CA VAL A 80 -18.36 12.56 34.83
C VAL A 80 -18.41 14.00 34.35
N PHE A 81 -19.07 14.86 35.13
CA PHE A 81 -19.08 16.32 34.97
C PHE A 81 -18.23 16.93 36.08
N ALA A 82 -16.98 16.48 36.11
CA ALA A 82 -15.99 16.84 37.12
C ALA A 82 -14.65 17.15 36.42
N PRO A 83 -14.58 18.20 35.57
CA PRO A 83 -13.38 18.49 34.79
C PRO A 83 -12.16 18.81 35.67
N THR A 84 -12.34 19.41 36.85
CA THR A 84 -11.23 19.95 37.65
C THR A 84 -10.64 18.96 38.64
N ILE A 85 -11.18 17.73 38.73
CA ILE A 85 -10.78 16.76 39.76
C ILE A 85 -9.44 16.09 39.43
N ASP A 86 -8.45 16.21 40.32
CA ASP A 86 -7.15 15.55 40.13
C ASP A 86 -7.19 14.06 40.54
N ARG A 87 -8.10 13.68 41.44
CA ARG A 87 -8.25 12.31 41.95
C ARG A 87 -9.70 12.04 42.37
N PHE A 88 -10.27 10.93 41.92
CA PHE A 88 -11.58 10.48 42.40
C PHE A 88 -11.51 9.96 43.84
N GLY A 89 -12.64 10.05 44.54
CA GLY A 89 -12.85 9.48 45.86
C GLY A 89 -13.03 7.95 45.82
N GLY A 90 -12.84 7.32 46.99
CA GLY A 90 -13.13 5.90 47.20
C GLY A 90 -12.20 4.98 46.42
N SER A 91 -12.77 3.99 45.72
CA SER A 91 -12.01 3.01 44.94
C SER A 91 -11.96 3.31 43.44
N ILE A 92 -12.42 4.50 43.02
CA ILE A 92 -12.44 4.89 41.61
C ILE A 92 -11.08 5.48 41.26
N ASN A 93 -10.43 4.93 40.22
CA ASN A 93 -9.22 5.47 39.60
C ASN A 93 -9.34 5.30 38.08
N GLN A 94 -8.37 5.82 37.32
CA GLN A 94 -8.35 5.70 35.86
C GLN A 94 -8.57 4.25 35.39
N ALA A 95 -7.84 3.29 35.97
CA ALA A 95 -7.99 1.87 35.63
C ALA A 95 -9.40 1.33 35.88
N ALA A 96 -10.05 1.71 36.98
CA ALA A 96 -11.41 1.27 37.30
C ALA A 96 -12.45 1.87 36.34
N VAL A 97 -12.23 3.10 35.84
CA VAL A 97 -13.08 3.71 34.81
C VAL A 97 -12.90 3.00 33.47
N LEU A 98 -11.67 2.66 33.10
CA LEU A 98 -11.40 1.90 31.87
C LEU A 98 -11.97 0.48 31.95
N GLU A 99 -11.79 -0.21 33.06
CA GLU A 99 -12.39 -1.55 33.29
C GLU A 99 -13.93 -1.49 33.24
N PHE A 100 -14.54 -0.41 33.74
CA PHE A 100 -15.97 -0.18 33.64
C PHE A 100 -16.42 -0.09 32.17
N VAL A 101 -15.70 0.66 31.33
CA VAL A 101 -15.98 0.79 29.89
C VAL A 101 -15.72 -0.52 29.14
N ASP A 102 -14.58 -1.18 29.40
CA ASP A 102 -14.20 -2.47 28.79
C ASP A 102 -15.20 -3.59 29.11
N SER A 103 -15.89 -3.49 30.26
CA SER A 103 -16.98 -4.40 30.62
C SER A 103 -18.28 -4.18 29.83
N GLY A 104 -18.31 -3.20 28.92
CA GLY A 104 -19.44 -2.90 28.03
C GLY A 104 -20.46 -1.89 28.58
N ARG A 105 -20.05 -1.03 29.53
CA ARG A 105 -20.92 -0.02 30.17
C ARG A 105 -20.69 1.37 29.59
N ASP A 106 -21.71 2.22 29.70
CA ASP A 106 -21.73 3.52 29.03
C ASP A 106 -21.02 4.61 29.84
N LEU A 107 -20.15 5.40 29.20
CA LEU A 107 -19.45 6.54 29.81
C LEU A 107 -19.80 7.84 29.08
N ILE A 108 -20.15 8.88 29.84
CA ILE A 108 -20.20 10.27 29.39
C ILE A 108 -19.16 11.06 30.18
N LEU A 109 -18.18 11.62 29.48
CA LEU A 109 -17.13 12.45 30.07
C LEU A 109 -17.26 13.86 29.52
N ALA A 110 -17.40 14.86 30.40
CA ALA A 110 -17.41 16.26 30.03
C ALA A 110 -16.17 16.96 30.58
N LEU A 111 -15.55 17.77 29.74
CA LEU A 111 -14.30 18.47 30.01
C LEU A 111 -14.38 19.91 29.50
N ASP A 112 -13.62 20.80 30.11
CA ASP A 112 -13.48 22.20 29.70
C ASP A 112 -12.01 22.64 29.68
N ALA A 113 -11.74 23.93 29.45
CA ALA A 113 -10.37 24.44 29.36
C ALA A 113 -9.54 24.24 30.64
N ASN A 114 -10.18 23.99 31.78
CA ASN A 114 -9.56 23.77 33.08
C ASN A 114 -9.50 22.27 33.44
N ALA A 115 -9.71 21.36 32.47
CA ALA A 115 -9.67 19.93 32.73
C ALA A 115 -8.32 19.50 33.32
N SER A 116 -8.36 18.73 34.40
CA SER A 116 -7.20 18.14 35.10
C SER A 116 -6.50 17.08 34.25
N ASP A 117 -5.26 16.75 34.61
CA ASP A 117 -4.46 15.73 33.92
C ASP A 117 -5.17 14.37 33.95
N LEU A 118 -5.78 13.99 35.08
CA LEU A 118 -6.54 12.74 35.20
C LEU A 118 -7.70 12.65 34.19
N ILE A 119 -8.48 13.73 34.04
CA ILE A 119 -9.63 13.74 33.12
C ILE A 119 -9.16 13.73 31.66
N ARG A 120 -8.05 14.40 31.36
CA ARG A 120 -7.41 14.34 30.04
C ARG A 120 -6.89 12.95 29.73
N GLU A 121 -6.20 12.31 30.68
CA GLU A 121 -5.68 10.94 30.53
C GLU A 121 -6.80 9.92 30.28
N ILE A 122 -7.91 9.98 31.02
CA ILE A 122 -9.07 9.09 30.78
C ILE A 122 -9.61 9.29 29.37
N ALA A 123 -9.70 10.54 28.91
CA ALA A 123 -10.20 10.83 27.58
C ALA A 123 -9.21 10.44 26.47
N VAL A 124 -7.89 10.56 26.69
CA VAL A 124 -6.83 10.05 25.80
C VAL A 124 -6.90 8.52 25.68
N GLU A 125 -7.09 7.81 26.79
CA GLU A 125 -7.28 6.34 26.78
C GLU A 125 -8.58 5.94 26.06
N CYS A 126 -9.59 6.81 26.07
CA CYS A 126 -10.80 6.68 25.25
C CYS A 126 -10.61 7.13 23.78
N GLY A 127 -9.41 7.56 23.39
CA GLY A 127 -9.04 7.97 22.03
C GLY A 127 -9.28 9.45 21.68
N VAL A 128 -9.29 10.34 22.68
CA VAL A 128 -9.46 11.80 22.50
C VAL A 128 -8.19 12.54 22.96
N ASP A 129 -7.49 13.20 22.03
CA ASP A 129 -6.27 13.97 22.32
C ASP A 129 -6.57 15.46 22.60
N PHE A 130 -5.90 16.06 23.61
CA PHE A 130 -6.17 17.44 24.08
C PHE A 130 -5.03 18.44 23.86
N ASP A 131 -3.85 17.99 23.44
CA ASP A 131 -2.64 18.82 23.34
C ASP A 131 -2.32 19.28 21.91
N ASP A 132 -3.33 19.30 21.03
CA ASP A 132 -3.11 19.63 19.63
C ASP A 132 -3.04 21.15 19.43
N ALA A 133 -1.89 21.63 18.99
CA ALA A 133 -1.71 23.00 18.57
C ALA A 133 -2.68 23.38 17.43
N PRO A 134 -3.16 24.63 17.35
CA PRO A 134 -4.13 25.02 16.34
C PRO A 134 -3.58 24.90 14.92
N VAL A 135 -4.48 24.62 13.98
CA VAL A 135 -4.16 24.44 12.56
C VAL A 135 -4.13 25.79 11.84
N LEU A 136 -3.00 26.10 11.21
CA LEU A 136 -2.83 27.21 10.29
C LEU A 136 -3.52 26.91 8.95
N PHE A 137 -4.32 27.87 8.48
CA PHE A 137 -5.04 27.76 7.22
C PHE A 137 -4.96 29.07 6.45
N GLN A 138 -4.63 28.99 5.16
CA GLN A 138 -4.65 30.14 4.25
C GLN A 138 -5.13 29.71 2.88
N GLY A 139 -6.36 30.08 2.53
CA GLY A 139 -6.99 29.65 1.30
C GLY A 139 -8.43 30.13 1.19
N ILE A 140 -9.22 29.41 0.42
CA ILE A 140 -10.65 29.70 0.22
C ILE A 140 -11.51 28.87 1.18
N GLY A 141 -12.70 29.36 1.49
CA GLY A 141 -13.75 28.59 2.16
C GLY A 141 -14.82 28.17 1.16
N HIS A 142 -15.43 27.00 1.35
CA HIS A 142 -16.49 26.47 0.50
C HIS A 142 -17.76 26.14 1.29
N SER A 143 -18.90 26.08 0.58
CA SER A 143 -20.19 25.65 1.14
C SER A 143 -20.46 24.20 0.81
N LEU A 144 -21.18 23.50 1.69
CA LEU A 144 -21.66 22.14 1.44
C LEU A 144 -23.14 22.16 1.09
N ASN A 145 -23.56 21.26 0.20
CA ASN A 145 -24.97 21.06 -0.10
C ASN A 145 -25.61 20.18 1.01
N PRO A 146 -26.57 20.70 1.79
CA PRO A 146 -27.19 19.95 2.89
C PRO A 146 -27.92 18.67 2.42
N SER A 147 -28.35 18.62 1.16
CA SER A 147 -29.07 17.46 0.61
C SER A 147 -28.16 16.26 0.32
N ASN A 148 -26.84 16.41 0.42
CA ASN A 148 -25.89 15.34 0.12
C ASN A 148 -25.36 14.68 1.41
N ASN A 149 -25.94 13.53 1.77
CA ASN A 149 -25.56 12.76 2.96
C ASN A 149 -24.17 12.07 2.86
N LEU A 150 -23.50 12.14 1.70
CA LEU A 150 -22.18 11.52 1.50
C LEU A 150 -21.01 12.45 1.83
N VAL A 151 -21.29 13.74 2.08
CA VAL A 151 -20.27 14.76 2.32
C VAL A 151 -20.27 15.13 3.79
N LEU A 152 -19.09 15.15 4.39
CA LEU A 152 -18.87 15.48 5.79
C LEU A 152 -17.98 16.72 5.89
N LYS A 153 -18.34 17.63 6.80
CA LYS A 153 -17.52 18.78 7.16
C LYS A 153 -16.50 18.35 8.22
N VAL A 154 -15.21 18.47 7.90
CA VAL A 154 -14.12 18.09 8.82
C VAL A 154 -13.61 19.30 9.59
N LEU A 155 -13.35 20.41 8.90
CA LEU A 155 -12.89 21.66 9.52
C LEU A 155 -13.78 22.81 9.06
N SER A 156 -14.30 23.57 10.01
CA SER A 156 -15.15 24.74 9.76
C SER A 156 -14.44 26.03 10.17
N ALA A 157 -14.84 27.15 9.56
CA ALA A 157 -14.31 28.44 9.95
C ALA A 157 -14.87 28.88 11.32
N SER A 158 -14.17 29.82 11.96
CA SER A 158 -14.63 30.44 13.21
C SER A 158 -16.01 31.08 13.03
N PRO A 159 -16.87 31.11 14.06
CA PRO A 159 -18.17 31.79 14.00
C PRO A 159 -18.11 33.27 13.58
N ALA A 160 -16.96 33.93 13.79
CA ALA A 160 -16.74 35.32 13.40
C ALA A 160 -16.18 35.49 11.96
N ALA A 161 -15.91 34.40 11.24
CA ALA A 161 -15.33 34.45 9.91
C ALA A 161 -16.37 34.78 8.83
N TYR A 162 -15.94 35.43 7.75
CA TYR A 162 -16.75 35.59 6.54
C TYR A 162 -15.87 35.39 5.31
N SER A 163 -16.46 34.91 4.22
CA SER A 163 -15.76 34.72 2.94
C SER A 163 -16.10 35.86 1.97
N ALA A 164 -15.08 36.62 1.56
CA ALA A 164 -15.22 37.72 0.61
C ALA A 164 -13.88 37.99 -0.11
N ASN A 165 -13.94 38.73 -1.21
CA ASN A 165 -12.73 39.20 -1.88
C ASN A 165 -12.07 40.32 -1.02
N PRO A 166 -10.81 40.15 -0.55
CA PRO A 166 -10.16 41.11 0.34
C PRO A 166 -9.87 42.48 -0.30
N THR A 167 -9.83 42.57 -1.63
CA THR A 167 -9.46 43.81 -2.35
C THR A 167 -10.66 44.66 -2.74
N SER A 168 -11.89 44.12 -2.67
CA SER A 168 -13.11 44.84 -3.00
C SER A 168 -13.79 45.41 -1.75
N LYS A 169 -14.29 46.64 -1.82
CA LYS A 169 -15.19 47.17 -0.78
C LYS A 169 -16.47 46.35 -0.74
N LEU A 170 -16.84 45.86 0.44
CA LEU A 170 -18.06 45.10 0.66
C LEU A 170 -19.27 46.04 0.57
N SER A 171 -20.09 45.91 -0.47
CA SER A 171 -21.35 46.64 -0.60
C SER A 171 -22.54 45.90 0.02
N ASN A 172 -22.50 44.56 0.00
CA ASN A 172 -23.55 43.68 0.50
C ASN A 172 -23.00 42.68 1.52
N ALA A 173 -23.89 42.11 2.34
CA ALA A 173 -23.52 41.05 3.27
C ALA A 173 -22.91 39.84 2.52
N PRO A 174 -21.81 39.25 3.03
CA PRO A 174 -21.14 38.15 2.37
C PRO A 174 -22.02 36.89 2.38
N MET A 175 -22.02 36.14 1.27
CA MET A 175 -22.88 34.95 1.09
C MET A 175 -22.56 33.80 2.06
N LEU A 176 -21.34 33.78 2.59
CA LEU A 176 -20.81 32.70 3.43
C LEU A 176 -20.25 33.30 4.72
N THR A 177 -20.89 32.99 5.85
CA THR A 177 -20.56 33.55 7.17
C THR A 177 -20.53 32.48 8.27
N GLY A 178 -19.67 32.69 9.26
CA GLY A 178 -19.51 31.86 10.43
C GLY A 178 -19.15 30.40 10.14
N SER A 179 -19.65 29.51 10.99
CA SER A 179 -19.40 28.06 10.93
C SER A 179 -20.06 27.36 9.73
N SER A 180 -20.89 28.06 8.97
CA SER A 180 -21.42 27.55 7.70
C SER A 180 -20.30 27.35 6.67
N ILE A 181 -19.24 28.15 6.75
CA ILE A 181 -18.04 28.06 5.92
C ILE A 181 -17.28 26.78 6.27
N SER A 182 -17.11 25.92 5.27
CA SER A 182 -16.25 24.76 5.34
C SER A 182 -14.85 25.13 4.85
N LEU A 183 -13.83 24.71 5.58
CA LEU A 183 -12.42 24.88 5.21
C LEU A 183 -11.84 23.56 4.68
N VAL A 184 -12.25 22.44 5.29
CA VAL A 184 -11.90 21.08 4.87
C VAL A 184 -13.14 20.20 4.90
N SER A 185 -13.36 19.44 3.84
CA SER A 185 -14.48 18.50 3.73
C SER A 185 -14.03 17.19 3.12
N VAL A 186 -14.73 16.13 3.48
CA VAL A 186 -14.50 14.80 2.93
C VAL A 186 -15.77 14.25 2.31
N VAL A 187 -15.62 13.41 1.30
CA VAL A 187 -16.72 12.68 0.67
C VAL A 187 -16.41 11.20 0.76
N GLN A 188 -17.36 10.43 1.27
CA GLN A 188 -17.33 8.97 1.14
C GLN A 188 -18.37 8.58 0.09
N ALA A 189 -17.89 8.21 -1.10
CA ALA A 189 -18.76 7.80 -2.18
C ALA A 189 -19.40 6.42 -1.90
N ARG A 190 -20.48 6.09 -2.62
CA ARG A 190 -21.21 4.81 -2.45
C ARG A 190 -20.36 3.57 -2.73
N ASN A 191 -19.34 3.71 -3.56
CA ASN A 191 -18.33 2.68 -3.83
C ASN A 191 -17.19 2.68 -2.80
N ASN A 192 -17.37 3.35 -1.66
CA ASN A 192 -16.39 3.55 -0.60
C ASN A 192 -15.13 4.33 -1.00
N ALA A 193 -15.08 4.97 -2.18
CA ALA A 193 -13.99 5.89 -2.48
C ALA A 193 -14.03 7.09 -1.54
N ARG A 194 -12.87 7.46 -0.97
CA ARG A 194 -12.71 8.57 -0.02
C ARG A 194 -12.04 9.74 -0.70
N ILE A 195 -12.65 10.92 -0.64
CA ILE A 195 -12.19 12.14 -1.30
C ILE A 195 -12.00 13.22 -0.24
N LEU A 196 -10.87 13.94 -0.28
CA LEU A 196 -10.60 15.11 0.55
C LEU A 196 -10.64 16.37 -0.30
N ILE A 197 -11.35 17.39 0.18
CA ILE A 197 -11.42 18.71 -0.41
C ILE A 197 -10.94 19.71 0.65
N SER A 198 -9.76 20.29 0.43
CA SER A 198 -9.20 21.35 1.26
C SER A 198 -9.17 22.66 0.47
N GLY A 199 -9.65 23.74 1.10
CA GLY A 199 -9.58 25.07 0.52
C GLY A 199 -8.21 25.74 0.62
N SER A 200 -7.22 25.11 1.27
CA SER A 200 -5.87 25.65 1.45
C SER A 200 -4.78 24.64 1.08
N LEU A 201 -4.04 24.94 0.02
CA LEU A 201 -2.82 24.19 -0.32
C LEU A 201 -1.71 24.40 0.72
N LYS A 202 -1.62 25.61 1.29
CA LYS A 202 -0.60 25.96 2.29
C LYS A 202 -0.72 25.17 3.58
N MET A 203 -1.91 24.67 3.89
CA MET A 203 -2.16 23.76 5.02
C MET A 203 -1.24 22.53 5.01
N PHE A 204 -0.82 22.07 3.82
CA PHE A 204 0.05 20.92 3.59
C PHE A 204 1.54 21.29 3.45
N SER A 205 1.90 22.56 3.65
CA SER A 205 3.28 23.01 3.45
C SER A 205 4.16 22.76 4.68
N ASP A 206 5.43 22.42 4.44
CA ASP A 206 6.45 22.27 5.48
C ASP A 206 6.55 23.51 6.39
N ARG A 207 6.33 24.70 5.79
CA ARG A 207 6.27 25.95 6.53
C ARG A 207 5.18 25.90 7.59
N PHE A 208 3.96 25.51 7.24
CA PHE A 208 2.86 25.45 8.22
C PHE A 208 3.10 24.32 9.23
N PHE A 209 3.64 23.18 8.81
CA PHE A 209 3.97 22.06 9.73
C PHE A 209 4.97 22.43 10.82
N ARG A 210 5.94 23.30 10.50
CA ARG A 210 7.03 23.67 11.44
C ARG A 210 6.84 25.03 12.11
N SER A 211 5.81 25.80 11.74
CA SER A 211 5.59 27.13 12.30
C SER A 211 4.97 27.05 13.69
N GLY A 212 5.53 27.82 14.63
CA GLY A 212 4.85 28.10 15.90
C GLY A 212 3.62 28.97 15.69
N VAL A 213 2.63 28.80 16.56
CA VAL A 213 1.32 29.45 16.43
C VAL A 213 0.91 30.15 17.71
N GLN A 214 0.49 31.40 17.56
CA GLN A 214 -0.07 32.20 18.64
C GLN A 214 -1.23 33.00 18.06
N LYS A 215 -2.42 32.82 18.65
CA LYS A 215 -3.59 33.62 18.26
C LYS A 215 -3.36 35.06 18.73
N ALA A 216 -3.59 36.04 17.85
CA ALA A 216 -3.45 37.44 18.19
C ALA A 216 -4.34 37.80 19.40
N GLY A 217 -3.72 38.33 20.46
CA GLY A 217 -4.40 38.63 21.74
C GLY A 217 -4.45 37.48 22.76
N SER A 218 -3.89 36.30 22.44
CA SER A 218 -3.78 35.17 23.39
C SER A 218 -2.40 35.12 24.04
N SER A 219 -2.34 34.73 25.32
CA SER A 219 -1.09 34.44 26.04
C SER A 219 -0.51 33.07 25.71
N THR A 220 -1.33 32.13 25.21
CA THR A 220 -0.90 30.79 24.79
C THR A 220 -0.20 30.82 23.44
N ARG A 221 1.03 30.32 23.43
CA ARG A 221 1.86 30.12 22.25
C ARG A 221 2.23 28.65 22.17
N TYR A 222 2.14 28.09 20.97
CA TYR A 222 2.59 26.74 20.66
C TYR A 222 3.83 26.84 19.78
N ASP A 223 4.84 26.01 20.07
CA ASP A 223 6.10 26.03 19.31
C ASP A 223 5.96 25.45 17.90
N LYS A 224 4.93 24.62 17.69
CA LYS A 224 4.58 23.98 16.42
C LYS A 224 3.08 24.03 16.22
N SER A 225 2.61 24.07 14.97
CA SER A 225 1.19 23.99 14.64
C SER A 225 0.71 22.53 14.61
N GLY A 226 -0.59 22.30 14.75
CA GLY A 226 -1.17 20.95 14.61
C GLY A 226 -1.38 20.51 13.16
N ASN A 227 -0.85 21.26 12.17
CA ASN A 227 -1.08 20.96 10.76
C ASN A 227 -0.55 19.58 10.35
N GLU A 228 0.62 19.18 10.84
CA GLU A 228 1.23 17.90 10.48
C GLU A 228 0.34 16.75 10.94
N GLN A 229 -0.02 16.71 12.22
CA GLN A 229 -0.88 15.69 12.80
C GLN A 229 -2.27 15.66 12.14
N PHE A 230 -2.89 16.83 11.95
CA PHE A 230 -4.20 16.94 11.29
C PHE A 230 -4.18 16.41 9.85
N VAL A 231 -3.14 16.73 9.08
CA VAL A 231 -2.97 16.24 7.70
C VAL A 231 -2.66 14.75 7.67
N THR A 232 -1.81 14.27 8.59
CA THR A 232 -1.45 12.85 8.70
C THR A 232 -2.69 12.00 8.98
N GLU A 233 -3.51 12.38 9.94
CA GLU A 233 -4.74 11.64 10.28
C GLU A 233 -5.76 11.63 9.13
N LEU A 234 -5.93 12.77 8.45
CA LEU A 234 -6.79 12.81 7.26
C LEU A 234 -6.25 11.96 6.12
N SER A 235 -4.93 11.95 5.91
CA SER A 235 -4.30 11.13 4.87
C SER A 235 -4.48 9.64 5.16
N GLN A 236 -4.32 9.21 6.41
CA GLN A 236 -4.56 7.83 6.84
C GLN A 236 -6.02 7.41 6.60
N TRP A 237 -6.97 8.29 6.86
CA TRP A 237 -8.37 8.00 6.53
C TRP A 237 -8.60 7.94 5.01
N ILE A 238 -8.09 8.88 4.21
CA ILE A 238 -8.30 8.93 2.76
C ILE A 238 -7.71 7.71 2.06
N PHE A 239 -6.47 7.31 2.41
CA PHE A 239 -5.77 6.21 1.76
C PHE A 239 -6.13 4.83 2.31
N HIS A 240 -7.28 4.71 3.00
CA HIS A 240 -7.75 3.44 3.55
C HIS A 240 -6.75 2.81 4.54
N GLU A 241 -6.03 3.63 5.30
CA GLU A 241 -5.11 3.16 6.34
C GLU A 241 -5.84 2.96 7.67
N ARG A 242 -6.91 3.75 7.91
CA ARG A 242 -7.78 3.67 9.10
C ARG A 242 -9.27 3.57 8.74
N GLY A 243 -10.09 3.08 9.68
CA GLY A 243 -11.56 3.11 9.57
C GLY A 243 -12.17 2.02 8.67
N HIS A 244 -11.68 0.78 8.75
CA HIS A 244 -12.29 -0.38 8.07
C HIS A 244 -13.21 -1.16 9.00
N LEU A 245 -14.39 -1.52 8.48
CA LEU A 245 -15.28 -2.48 9.10
C LEU A 245 -15.20 -3.78 8.31
N LYS A 246 -15.05 -4.91 9.02
CA LYS A 246 -15.04 -6.23 8.39
C LYS A 246 -16.30 -6.97 8.79
N GLU A 247 -17.04 -7.39 7.77
CA GLU A 247 -18.26 -8.19 7.92
C GLU A 247 -17.90 -9.67 7.77
N TYR A 248 -18.39 -10.49 8.69
CA TYR A 248 -18.25 -11.94 8.66
C TYR A 248 -19.64 -12.58 8.68
N SER A 249 -19.89 -13.50 7.76
CA SER A 249 -21.12 -14.29 7.73
C SER A 249 -20.83 -15.78 7.48
N VAL A 250 -21.68 -16.64 8.03
CA VAL A 250 -21.64 -18.10 7.89
C VAL A 250 -23.05 -18.66 7.93
N GLU A 251 -23.33 -19.68 7.12
CA GLU A 251 -24.61 -20.38 7.14
C GLU A 251 -24.47 -21.76 7.82
N ILE A 252 -25.44 -22.12 8.66
CA ILE A 252 -25.44 -23.39 9.39
C ILE A 252 -26.81 -24.07 9.21
N TYR A 253 -26.78 -25.36 8.86
CA TYR A 253 -27.95 -26.20 8.61
C TYR A 253 -27.86 -27.49 9.43
N GLU A 254 -29.02 -27.99 9.88
CA GLU A 254 -29.21 -29.24 10.59
C GLU A 254 -29.98 -30.24 9.71
N TRP A 255 -29.64 -31.52 9.80
CA TRP A 255 -30.35 -32.57 9.07
C TRP A 255 -31.49 -33.12 9.91
N SER A 256 -32.74 -32.93 9.48
CA SER A 256 -33.94 -33.39 10.20
C SER A 256 -34.28 -34.87 9.97
N GLY A 257 -33.48 -35.58 9.16
CA GLY A 257 -33.74 -36.97 8.74
C GLY A 257 -34.30 -37.09 7.32
N THR A 258 -34.92 -36.03 6.81
CA THR A 258 -35.54 -35.97 5.46
C THR A 258 -35.03 -34.80 4.62
N SER A 259 -34.71 -33.66 5.22
CA SER A 259 -34.16 -32.47 4.54
C SER A 259 -33.17 -31.69 5.42
N TRP A 260 -32.35 -30.85 4.78
CA TRP A 260 -31.52 -29.87 5.47
C TRP A 260 -32.38 -28.66 5.85
N GLU A 261 -32.43 -28.36 7.13
CA GLU A 261 -33.20 -27.25 7.69
C GLU A 261 -32.26 -26.22 8.33
N PRO A 262 -32.62 -24.92 8.34
CA PRO A 262 -31.79 -23.90 8.96
C PRO A 262 -31.58 -24.13 10.45
N TYR A 263 -30.31 -24.15 10.89
CA TYR A 263 -30.00 -24.29 12.30
C TYR A 263 -30.19 -22.96 13.01
N VAL A 264 -30.95 -22.94 14.11
CA VAL A 264 -31.25 -21.72 14.88
C VAL A 264 -30.71 -21.87 16.30
N ALA A 265 -29.70 -21.06 16.62
CA ALA A 265 -29.05 -20.98 17.91
C ALA A 265 -28.66 -19.51 18.19
N ASP A 266 -28.57 -19.15 19.46
CA ASP A 266 -28.25 -17.79 19.94
C ASP A 266 -26.82 -17.67 20.49
N ASP A 267 -26.10 -18.78 20.59
CA ASP A 267 -24.81 -18.92 21.27
C ASP A 267 -23.63 -19.19 20.31
N VAL A 268 -23.84 -19.10 18.99
CA VAL A 268 -22.76 -19.30 18.01
C VAL A 268 -21.77 -18.12 18.06
N GLN A 269 -20.49 -18.40 18.27
CA GLN A 269 -19.45 -17.37 18.39
C GLN A 269 -18.40 -17.47 17.28
N VAL A 270 -17.87 -16.31 16.85
CA VAL A 270 -16.70 -16.20 15.98
C VAL A 270 -15.50 -15.69 16.76
N GLN A 271 -14.36 -16.29 16.50
CA GLN A 271 -13.05 -15.88 16.99
C GLN A 271 -12.23 -15.30 15.84
N PHE A 272 -11.73 -14.08 16.03
CA PHE A 272 -10.66 -13.52 15.22
C PHE A 272 -9.35 -13.71 15.98
N TYR A 273 -8.53 -14.66 15.55
CA TYR A 273 -7.39 -15.17 16.32
C TYR A 273 -6.10 -15.20 15.50
N MET A 274 -4.96 -15.02 16.19
CA MET A 274 -3.61 -15.21 15.64
C MET A 274 -2.83 -16.22 16.50
N MET A 275 -2.34 -15.78 17.67
CA MET A 275 -1.76 -16.65 18.73
C MET A 275 -2.72 -16.81 19.91
N SER A 276 -3.59 -15.83 20.13
CA SER A 276 -4.71 -15.80 21.09
C SER A 276 -5.91 -15.12 20.42
N PRO A 277 -7.16 -15.33 20.90
CA PRO A 277 -8.33 -14.67 20.35
C PRO A 277 -8.31 -13.18 20.69
N TYR A 278 -8.29 -12.32 19.68
CA TYR A 278 -8.33 -10.86 19.83
C TYR A 278 -9.76 -10.32 19.87
N VAL A 279 -10.64 -10.95 19.09
CA VAL A 279 -12.07 -10.64 19.09
C VAL A 279 -12.82 -11.94 19.23
N LEU A 280 -13.60 -12.08 20.30
CA LEU A 280 -14.59 -13.14 20.49
C LEU A 280 -15.95 -12.47 20.48
N LYS A 281 -16.80 -12.83 19.51
CA LYS A 281 -18.11 -12.18 19.36
C LYS A 281 -19.18 -13.19 18.99
N THR A 282 -20.33 -13.12 19.68
CA THR A 282 -21.52 -13.89 19.33
C THR A 282 -22.13 -13.37 18.03
N LEU A 283 -22.44 -14.28 17.12
CA LEU A 283 -23.03 -13.97 15.82
C LEU A 283 -24.52 -13.68 15.97
N SER A 284 -25.01 -12.69 15.24
CA SER A 284 -26.44 -12.43 15.11
C SER A 284 -27.04 -13.36 14.06
N THR A 285 -28.25 -13.88 14.28
CA THR A 285 -28.93 -14.80 13.34
C THR A 285 -30.19 -14.18 12.76
N ASP A 286 -30.46 -14.47 11.49
CA ASP A 286 -31.73 -14.13 10.83
C ASP A 286 -32.84 -15.17 11.06
N LYS A 287 -32.56 -16.20 11.87
CA LYS A 287 -33.42 -17.38 12.11
C LYS A 287 -33.74 -18.20 10.86
N LYS A 288 -33.04 -17.95 9.75
CA LYS A 288 -33.13 -18.69 8.48
C LYS A 288 -31.80 -19.35 8.13
N GLY A 289 -30.92 -19.49 9.12
CA GLY A 289 -29.66 -20.25 9.02
C GLY A 289 -28.45 -19.38 8.75
N LEU A 290 -28.61 -18.08 8.50
CA LEU A 290 -27.51 -17.14 8.32
C LEU A 290 -27.11 -16.52 9.67
N TYR A 291 -25.82 -16.59 9.95
CA TYR A 291 -25.18 -16.00 11.11
C TYR A 291 -24.19 -14.93 10.63
N TYR A 292 -24.23 -13.74 11.21
CA TYR A 292 -23.41 -12.62 10.78
C TYR A 292 -22.98 -11.72 11.93
N THR A 293 -21.87 -11.02 11.74
CA THR A 293 -21.42 -9.97 12.64
C THR A 293 -20.50 -8.99 11.91
N SER A 294 -20.46 -7.76 12.43
CA SER A 294 -19.47 -6.76 12.02
C SER A 294 -18.66 -6.32 13.24
N PHE A 295 -17.35 -6.18 13.05
CA PHE A 295 -16.46 -5.67 14.08
C PHE A 295 -15.28 -4.91 13.47
N LYS A 296 -14.70 -4.02 14.28
CA LYS A 296 -13.47 -3.29 13.94
C LYS A 296 -12.30 -4.26 14.09
N VAL A 297 -11.43 -4.33 13.09
CA VAL A 297 -10.25 -5.20 13.13
C VAL A 297 -9.22 -4.58 14.09
N PRO A 298 -8.60 -5.37 14.98
CA PRO A 298 -7.51 -4.92 15.85
C PRO A 298 -6.32 -4.39 15.04
N ASP A 299 -5.67 -3.34 15.55
CA ASP A 299 -4.55 -2.67 14.88
C ASP A 299 -3.20 -3.38 15.17
N VAL A 300 -3.17 -4.70 14.94
CA VAL A 300 -2.02 -5.57 15.20
C VAL A 300 -1.70 -6.35 13.92
N TYR A 301 -0.42 -6.38 13.52
CA TYR A 301 0.03 -7.06 12.30
C TYR A 301 0.14 -8.59 12.50
N GLY A 302 -0.33 -9.36 11.51
CA GLY A 302 -0.11 -10.81 11.45
C GLY A 302 -1.10 -11.57 10.59
N VAL A 303 -0.94 -12.90 10.55
CA VAL A 303 -1.88 -13.80 9.87
C VAL A 303 -3.02 -14.11 10.83
N PHE A 304 -4.12 -13.40 10.66
CA PHE A 304 -5.33 -13.67 11.43
C PHE A 304 -6.19 -14.73 10.76
N GLN A 305 -6.93 -15.42 11.59
CA GLN A 305 -7.81 -16.49 11.20
C GLN A 305 -9.18 -16.20 11.82
N PHE A 306 -10.22 -16.34 11.00
CA PHE A 306 -11.57 -16.46 11.54
C PHE A 306 -11.77 -17.93 11.91
N LYS A 307 -12.11 -18.21 13.17
CA LYS A 307 -12.48 -19.55 13.62
C LYS A 307 -13.86 -19.52 14.26
N VAL A 308 -14.73 -20.40 13.76
CA VAL A 308 -15.99 -20.75 14.42
C VAL A 308 -15.82 -22.19 14.90
N GLU A 309 -15.79 -22.35 16.22
CA GLU A 309 -15.67 -23.65 16.88
C GLU A 309 -16.90 -23.81 17.76
N TYR A 310 -17.79 -24.72 17.35
CA TYR A 310 -19.08 -24.90 17.98
C TYR A 310 -19.26 -26.37 18.36
N GLN A 311 -19.21 -26.62 19.66
CA GLN A 311 -19.32 -27.95 20.25
C GLN A 311 -20.52 -27.97 21.18
N ARG A 312 -21.54 -28.74 20.81
CA ARG A 312 -22.75 -28.93 21.59
C ARG A 312 -23.01 -30.40 21.80
N LEU A 313 -23.34 -30.78 23.03
CA LEU A 313 -23.58 -32.17 23.40
C LEU A 313 -24.78 -32.72 22.61
N GLY A 314 -24.59 -33.82 21.89
CA GLY A 314 -25.61 -34.40 21.00
C GLY A 314 -25.57 -33.91 19.55
N TYR A 315 -24.67 -32.99 19.20
CA TYR A 315 -24.50 -32.44 17.84
C TYR A 315 -23.10 -32.72 17.28
N THR A 316 -22.97 -32.67 15.94
CA THR A 316 -21.67 -32.73 15.26
C THR A 316 -20.84 -31.49 15.58
N SER A 317 -19.58 -31.69 15.98
CA SER A 317 -18.64 -30.58 16.21
C SER A 317 -18.38 -29.82 14.90
N LEU A 318 -18.66 -28.52 14.89
CA LEU A 318 -18.36 -27.64 13.75
C LEU A 318 -17.05 -26.90 14.02
N SER A 319 -16.10 -26.99 13.09
CA SER A 319 -14.85 -26.24 13.11
C SER A 319 -14.56 -25.66 11.73
N LEU A 320 -14.80 -24.37 11.57
CA LEU A 320 -14.52 -23.64 10.33
C LEU A 320 -13.38 -22.65 10.60
N SER A 321 -12.29 -22.75 9.84
CA SER A 321 -11.18 -21.79 9.89
C SER A 321 -10.90 -21.19 8.52
N LYS A 322 -10.73 -19.86 8.45
CA LYS A 322 -10.36 -19.15 7.22
C LYS A 322 -9.24 -18.15 7.50
N GLN A 323 -8.08 -18.40 6.90
CA GLN A 323 -6.92 -17.52 6.97
C GLN A 323 -7.13 -16.28 6.08
N LYS A 324 -6.83 -15.11 6.63
CA LYS A 324 -6.81 -13.83 5.89
C LYS A 324 -5.60 -13.02 6.36
N PRO A 325 -4.75 -12.51 5.44
CA PRO A 325 -3.83 -11.45 5.78
C PRO A 325 -4.65 -10.23 6.26
N ALA A 326 -4.27 -9.66 7.40
CA ALA A 326 -4.71 -8.32 7.79
C ALA A 326 -3.59 -7.35 7.41
N GLU A 327 -3.87 -6.43 6.50
CA GLU A 327 -2.97 -5.33 6.16
C GLU A 327 -3.53 -4.06 6.81
N SER A 328 -2.79 -3.48 7.77
CA SER A 328 -2.88 -2.06 8.14
C SER A 328 -1.51 -1.41 7.92
N SER A 329 -1.51 -0.17 7.41
CA SER A 329 -0.36 0.49 6.81
C SER A 329 0.30 1.55 7.71
N ALA A 330 1.53 1.87 7.32
CA ALA A 330 2.28 3.11 7.53
C ALA A 330 2.90 3.42 8.91
N ALA A 331 2.27 3.18 10.06
CA ALA A 331 2.85 3.62 11.35
C ALA A 331 4.14 2.87 11.73
N MET A 332 4.17 1.56 11.48
CA MET A 332 5.37 0.74 11.72
C MET A 332 6.44 0.92 10.64
N ASN A 333 6.07 1.42 9.45
CA ASN A 333 7.05 1.81 8.46
C ASN A 333 7.87 2.99 8.96
N ASN A 334 7.29 4.04 9.57
CA ASN A 334 8.10 5.18 10.01
C ASN A 334 9.12 4.85 11.12
N LEU A 335 8.77 4.05 12.13
CA LEU A 335 9.73 3.64 13.18
C LEU A 335 10.78 2.65 12.66
N GLN A 336 10.40 1.72 11.79
CA GLN A 336 11.33 0.81 11.10
C GLN A 336 12.24 1.58 10.14
N TYR A 337 11.71 2.55 9.39
CA TYR A 337 12.40 3.39 8.41
C TYR A 337 13.34 4.36 9.11
N ILE A 338 12.95 4.98 10.24
CA ILE A 338 13.85 5.80 11.06
C ILE A 338 14.99 4.93 11.61
N ARG A 339 14.72 3.71 12.07
CA ARG A 339 15.75 2.79 12.58
C ARG A 339 16.68 2.28 11.48
N GLU A 340 16.14 1.98 10.30
CA GLU A 340 16.88 1.58 9.10
C GLU A 340 17.69 2.75 8.53
N LEU A 341 17.15 3.98 8.49
CA LEU A 341 17.89 5.20 8.14
C LEU A 341 19.03 5.46 9.13
N THR A 342 18.78 5.32 10.43
CA THR A 342 19.82 5.51 11.44
C THR A 342 20.92 4.43 11.31
N SER A 343 20.56 3.19 10.98
CA SER A 343 21.54 2.13 10.71
C SER A 343 22.30 2.34 9.39
N TYR A 344 21.62 2.88 8.37
CA TYR A 344 22.21 3.21 7.08
C TYR A 344 23.18 4.39 7.21
N GLU A 345 22.81 5.43 7.95
CA GLU A 345 23.66 6.59 8.23
C GLU A 345 24.89 6.18 9.06
N ALA A 346 24.73 5.24 10.00
CA ALA A 346 25.85 4.64 10.73
C ALA A 346 26.75 3.79 9.82
N ALA A 347 26.17 3.04 8.86
CA ALA A 347 26.93 2.27 7.88
C ALA A 347 27.69 3.17 6.88
N CYS A 348 27.10 4.29 6.44
CA CYS A 348 27.77 5.28 5.60
C CYS A 348 28.95 5.96 6.30
N LYS A 349 28.94 6.05 7.64
CA LYS A 349 30.08 6.56 8.42
C LYS A 349 31.20 5.51 8.57
N ALA A 350 30.92 4.24 8.34
CA ALA A 350 31.83 3.12 8.53
C ALA A 350 32.45 2.61 7.21
N ASP A 351 31.79 2.82 6.07
CA ASP A 351 32.18 2.32 4.76
C ASP A 351 32.29 3.47 3.74
N ALA A 352 33.49 3.68 3.19
CA ALA A 352 33.80 4.78 2.28
C ALA A 352 33.11 4.64 0.91
N ASP A 353 32.90 3.41 0.44
CA ASP A 353 32.20 3.15 -0.82
C ASP A 353 30.71 3.45 -0.65
N LEU A 354 30.14 3.04 0.49
CA LEU A 354 28.74 3.34 0.84
C LEU A 354 28.50 4.84 1.07
N GLN A 355 29.47 5.55 1.64
CA GLN A 355 29.43 7.02 1.78
C GLN A 355 29.42 7.74 0.43
N SER A 356 30.25 7.26 -0.52
CA SER A 356 30.31 7.82 -1.87
C SER A 356 29.00 7.60 -2.64
N PHE A 357 28.35 6.45 -2.44
CA PHE A 357 27.03 6.13 -2.97
C PHE A 357 25.95 7.04 -2.39
N ASP A 358 25.90 7.21 -1.06
CA ASP A 358 24.92 8.11 -0.39
C ASP A 358 25.08 9.57 -0.86
N THR A 359 26.32 10.04 -1.00
CA THR A 359 26.60 11.40 -1.51
C THR A 359 26.11 11.58 -2.95
N THR A 360 26.30 10.56 -3.79
CA THR A 360 25.83 10.57 -5.19
C THR A 360 24.30 10.54 -5.26
N LEU A 361 23.67 9.72 -4.41
CA LEU A 361 22.23 9.61 -4.25
C LEU A 361 21.60 10.95 -3.82
N GLN A 362 22.17 11.61 -2.81
CA GLN A 362 21.71 12.91 -2.32
C GLN A 362 21.88 14.03 -3.35
N ALA A 363 23.01 14.06 -4.06
CA ALA A 363 23.27 15.05 -5.11
C ALA A 363 22.26 14.92 -6.26
N ARG A 364 21.94 13.70 -6.70
CA ARG A 364 20.96 13.44 -7.77
C ARG A 364 19.53 13.71 -7.34
N THR A 365 19.18 13.33 -6.11
CA THR A 365 17.86 13.63 -5.53
C THR A 365 17.65 15.14 -5.47
N SER A 366 18.68 15.89 -5.06
CA SER A 366 18.65 17.35 -5.03
C SER A 366 18.56 17.96 -6.44
N HIS A 367 19.27 17.40 -7.43
CA HIS A 367 19.18 17.81 -8.83
C HIS A 367 17.76 17.66 -9.39
N VAL A 368 17.11 16.52 -9.16
CA VAL A 368 15.72 16.26 -9.58
C VAL A 368 14.74 17.21 -8.89
N ILE A 369 14.90 17.42 -7.58
CA ILE A 369 14.06 18.36 -6.82
C ILE A 369 14.20 19.78 -7.40
N ASN A 370 15.42 20.20 -7.71
CA ASN A 370 15.68 21.52 -8.28
C ASN A 370 15.15 21.65 -9.71
N ALA A 371 15.28 20.62 -10.54
CA ALA A 371 14.74 20.64 -11.90
C ALA A 371 13.20 20.60 -11.94
N LEU A 372 12.57 19.89 -11.00
CA LEU A 372 11.13 19.93 -10.77
C LEU A 372 10.66 21.29 -10.24
N ALA A 373 11.50 21.99 -9.46
CA ALA A 373 11.19 23.32 -8.93
C ALA A 373 11.24 24.43 -10.01
N VAL A 374 12.05 24.27 -11.07
CA VAL A 374 12.12 25.22 -12.19
C VAL A 374 10.86 25.15 -13.07
N GLY A 375 10.16 24.00 -13.12
CA GLY A 375 8.92 23.83 -13.89
C GLY A 375 7.66 24.45 -13.27
N VAL A 376 7.75 25.07 -12.08
CA VAL A 376 6.61 25.57 -11.30
C VAL A 376 5.91 26.78 -11.95
N GLU A 377 6.50 27.43 -12.96
CA GLU A 377 5.84 28.51 -13.70
C GLU A 377 4.72 28.04 -14.63
N VAL A 378 4.64 26.75 -14.96
CA VAL A 378 3.58 26.18 -15.82
C VAL A 378 2.81 25.11 -15.05
N ARG A 379 1.47 25.22 -15.05
CA ARG A 379 0.50 24.37 -14.30
C ARG A 379 0.43 22.88 -14.73
N SER A 380 1.54 22.29 -15.15
CA SER A 380 1.67 20.85 -15.42
C SER A 380 3.15 20.48 -15.39
N LEU A 381 3.49 19.34 -14.79
CA LEU A 381 4.84 18.75 -14.93
C LEU A 381 5.19 18.66 -16.42
N SER A 382 6.29 19.29 -16.83
CA SER A 382 6.72 19.22 -18.22
C SER A 382 7.17 17.79 -18.56
N PHE A 383 7.04 17.38 -19.82
CA PHE A 383 7.56 16.09 -20.28
C PHE A 383 9.08 15.97 -20.02
N ASP A 384 9.81 17.10 -20.07
CA ASP A 384 11.24 17.16 -19.76
C ASP A 384 11.51 16.87 -18.26
N SER A 385 10.66 17.37 -17.34
CA SER A 385 10.73 17.01 -15.91
C SER A 385 10.42 15.54 -15.63
N LEU A 386 9.46 14.94 -16.33
CA LEU A 386 9.14 13.52 -16.20
C LEU A 386 10.28 12.63 -16.73
N LYS A 387 10.92 13.05 -17.82
CA LYS A 387 12.11 12.43 -18.40
C LYS A 387 13.29 12.47 -17.45
N GLU A 388 13.48 13.57 -16.73
CA GLU A 388 14.57 13.77 -15.79
C GLU A 388 14.41 12.93 -14.51
N VAL A 389 13.19 12.85 -13.96
CA VAL A 389 12.83 11.92 -12.89
C VAL A 389 13.07 10.47 -13.33
N THR A 390 12.67 10.16 -14.56
CA THR A 390 12.81 8.83 -15.14
C THR A 390 14.26 8.42 -15.37
N GLY A 391 15.10 9.33 -15.86
CA GLY A 391 16.55 9.13 -16.00
C GLY A 391 17.23 8.92 -14.65
N CYS A 392 16.90 9.73 -13.65
CA CYS A 392 17.48 9.56 -12.31
C CYS A 392 17.09 8.23 -11.65
N LEU A 393 15.86 7.75 -11.84
CA LEU A 393 15.45 6.43 -11.36
C LEU A 393 16.19 5.29 -12.08
N LEU A 394 16.57 5.47 -13.34
CA LEU A 394 17.39 4.51 -14.10
C LEU A 394 18.83 4.49 -13.59
N ASP A 395 19.44 5.67 -13.40
CA ASP A 395 20.81 5.82 -12.92
C ASP A 395 20.97 5.30 -11.48
N MET A 396 19.98 5.58 -10.62
CA MET A 396 19.91 5.01 -9.26
C MET A 396 19.81 3.49 -9.28
N ASN A 397 18.98 2.93 -10.17
CA ASN A 397 18.90 1.48 -10.34
C ASN A 397 20.23 0.88 -10.84
N GLN A 398 21.02 1.60 -11.63
CA GLN A 398 22.32 1.14 -12.08
C GLN A 398 23.37 1.14 -10.95
N GLU A 399 23.39 2.17 -10.10
CA GLU A 399 24.32 2.22 -8.97
C GLU A 399 23.99 1.20 -7.87
N VAL A 400 22.71 1.01 -7.57
CA VAL A 400 22.27 -0.04 -6.65
C VAL A 400 22.62 -1.42 -7.18
N VAL A 401 22.45 -1.66 -8.49
CA VAL A 401 22.90 -2.89 -9.15
C VAL A 401 24.41 -3.08 -8.96
N LYS A 402 25.21 -2.04 -9.21
CA LYS A 402 26.67 -2.08 -9.07
C LYS A 402 27.11 -2.43 -7.65
N VAL A 403 26.57 -1.75 -6.64
CA VAL A 403 26.87 -2.03 -5.21
C VAL A 403 26.45 -3.45 -4.82
N ILE A 404 25.25 -3.91 -5.24
CA ILE A 404 24.80 -5.28 -4.97
C ILE A 404 25.74 -6.30 -5.62
N LEU A 405 26.19 -6.05 -6.85
CA LEU A 405 27.11 -6.93 -7.57
C LEU A 405 28.48 -6.96 -6.90
N ASP A 406 29.04 -5.81 -6.55
CA ASP A 406 30.34 -5.68 -5.87
C ASP A 406 30.32 -6.36 -4.49
N CYS A 407 29.26 -6.16 -3.69
CA CYS A 407 29.08 -6.83 -2.39
C CYS A 407 28.82 -8.34 -2.49
N LYS A 408 28.29 -8.83 -3.62
CA LYS A 408 27.97 -10.26 -3.81
C LYS A 408 29.02 -11.04 -4.61
N LYS A 409 30.08 -10.37 -5.10
CA LYS A 409 31.21 -11.00 -5.79
C LYS A 409 31.88 -12.09 -4.95
N ASP A 410 31.97 -11.88 -3.63
CA ASP A 410 32.52 -12.86 -2.67
C ASP A 410 31.53 -13.98 -2.27
N ILE A 411 30.25 -13.80 -2.60
CA ILE A 411 29.13 -14.64 -2.13
C ILE A 411 28.71 -15.67 -3.19
N TRP A 412 28.90 -15.37 -4.48
CA TRP A 412 28.45 -16.21 -5.57
C TRP A 412 29.50 -17.28 -5.90
N LYS A 413 29.28 -18.51 -5.41
CA LYS A 413 30.15 -19.68 -5.65
C LYS A 413 30.37 -20.04 -7.14
N SER A 414 29.71 -19.37 -8.10
CA SER A 414 29.99 -19.55 -9.53
C SER A 414 30.21 -18.22 -10.26
N GLN A 415 31.47 -17.89 -10.49
CA GLN A 415 31.95 -16.74 -11.26
C GLN A 415 31.22 -16.57 -12.61
N GLU A 416 31.03 -17.67 -13.35
CA GLU A 416 30.34 -17.69 -14.65
C GLU A 416 28.87 -17.22 -14.61
N LEU A 417 28.18 -17.29 -13.45
CA LEU A 417 26.79 -16.81 -13.32
C LEU A 417 26.77 -15.30 -12.99
N PHE A 418 27.76 -14.83 -12.25
CA PHE A 418 27.92 -13.43 -11.89
C PHE A 418 28.19 -12.58 -13.13
N GLU A 419 29.19 -12.96 -13.93
CA GLU A 419 29.51 -12.31 -15.22
C GLU A 419 28.28 -12.27 -16.15
N LEU A 420 27.48 -13.34 -16.14
CA LEU A 420 26.25 -13.39 -16.94
C LEU A 420 25.18 -12.43 -16.44
N VAL A 421 25.09 -12.20 -15.13
CA VAL A 421 24.16 -11.21 -14.57
C VAL A 421 24.65 -9.80 -14.86
N GLU A 422 25.95 -9.54 -14.77
CA GLU A 422 26.56 -8.26 -15.17
C GLU A 422 26.27 -7.93 -16.63
N ASP A 423 26.57 -8.86 -17.54
CA ASP A 423 26.27 -8.73 -18.97
C ASP A 423 24.79 -8.42 -19.21
N TYR A 424 23.88 -9.05 -18.47
CA TYR A 424 22.44 -8.79 -18.57
C TYR A 424 22.07 -7.35 -18.19
N PHE A 425 22.62 -6.84 -17.08
CA PHE A 425 22.35 -5.49 -16.63
C PHE A 425 22.99 -4.43 -17.53
N GLU A 426 24.16 -4.69 -18.08
CA GLU A 426 24.81 -3.78 -19.03
C GLU A 426 24.04 -3.73 -20.36
N ASN A 427 23.69 -4.87 -20.94
CA ASN A 427 22.90 -4.92 -22.18
C ASN A 427 21.52 -4.27 -22.03
N SER A 428 20.88 -4.44 -20.86
CA SER A 428 19.58 -3.80 -20.59
C SER A 428 19.70 -2.29 -20.42
N LEU A 429 20.80 -1.77 -19.86
CA LEU A 429 21.05 -0.32 -19.79
C LEU A 429 21.21 0.27 -21.18
N GLN A 430 22.04 -0.34 -22.03
CA GLN A 430 22.27 0.12 -23.40
C GLN A 430 20.97 0.10 -24.23
N THR A 431 20.05 -0.82 -23.92
CA THR A 431 18.70 -0.83 -24.54
C THR A 431 17.84 0.35 -24.10
N LEU A 432 17.97 0.80 -22.84
CA LEU A 432 17.27 1.98 -22.33
C LEU A 432 17.85 3.28 -22.90
N ASP A 433 19.17 3.35 -23.08
CA ASP A 433 19.83 4.45 -23.77
C ASP A 433 19.33 4.57 -25.22
N PHE A 434 19.20 3.42 -25.91
CA PHE A 434 18.57 3.37 -27.22
C PHE A 434 17.11 3.86 -27.21
N CYS A 435 16.29 3.42 -26.25
CA CYS A 435 14.91 3.91 -26.13
C CYS A 435 14.87 5.44 -25.93
N THR A 436 15.79 5.98 -25.14
CA THR A 436 15.92 7.42 -24.90
C THR A 436 16.34 8.17 -26.17
N ALA A 437 17.21 7.58 -26.99
CA ALA A 437 17.56 8.11 -28.30
C ALA A 437 16.36 8.08 -29.26
N LEU A 438 15.59 6.99 -29.27
CA LEU A 438 14.37 6.85 -30.06
C LEU A 438 13.31 7.89 -29.67
N GLU A 439 13.11 8.14 -28.37
CA GLU A 439 12.22 9.20 -27.90
C GLU A 439 12.65 10.59 -28.41
N LYS A 440 13.96 10.87 -28.46
CA LYS A 440 14.48 12.12 -29.03
C LYS A 440 14.18 12.22 -30.53
N CYS A 441 14.34 11.13 -31.29
CA CYS A 441 13.97 11.07 -32.71
C CYS A 441 12.46 11.28 -32.89
N LEU A 442 11.62 10.63 -32.08
CA LEU A 442 10.17 10.81 -32.10
C LEU A 442 9.74 12.24 -31.76
N LYS A 443 10.44 12.91 -30.83
CA LYS A 443 10.20 14.34 -30.54
C LYS A 443 10.46 15.18 -31.80
N LYS A 444 11.59 14.96 -32.48
CA LYS A 444 11.88 15.62 -33.76
C LYS A 444 10.80 15.36 -34.82
N VAL A 445 10.32 14.11 -34.94
CA VAL A 445 9.23 13.76 -35.87
C VAL A 445 7.94 14.51 -35.54
N LYS A 446 7.58 14.63 -34.26
CA LYS A 446 6.38 15.38 -33.83
C LYS A 446 6.53 16.88 -34.09
N ASP A 447 7.72 17.43 -33.88
CA ASP A 447 8.01 18.84 -34.19
C ASP A 447 7.91 19.09 -35.70
N THR A 448 8.42 18.19 -36.55
CA THR A 448 8.26 18.31 -38.01
C THR A 448 6.82 18.08 -38.48
N GLN A 449 6.09 17.17 -37.85
CA GLN A 449 4.66 16.98 -38.10
C GLN A 449 3.87 18.28 -37.84
N LEU A 450 4.21 19.01 -36.78
CA LEU A 450 3.56 20.28 -36.44
C LEU A 450 3.77 21.32 -37.54
N LEU A 451 4.97 21.43 -38.12
CA LEU A 451 5.25 22.33 -39.25
C LEU A 451 4.33 22.04 -40.43
N VAL A 452 4.10 20.76 -40.75
CA VAL A 452 3.19 20.40 -41.84
C VAL A 452 1.74 20.71 -41.49
N MET A 453 1.32 20.48 -40.24
CA MET A 453 -0.03 20.86 -39.80
C MET A 453 -0.27 22.38 -39.88
N VAL A 454 0.72 23.19 -39.50
CA VAL A 454 0.66 24.65 -39.65
C VAL A 454 0.60 25.04 -41.13
N ALA A 455 1.38 24.40 -42.00
CA ALA A 455 1.30 24.63 -43.45
C ALA A 455 -0.09 24.31 -44.02
N LEU A 456 -0.71 23.22 -43.60
CA LEU A 456 -2.08 22.86 -44.01
C LEU A 456 -3.11 23.89 -43.54
N GLN A 457 -2.97 24.43 -42.33
CA GLN A 457 -3.85 25.46 -41.81
C GLN A 457 -3.67 26.80 -42.54
N GLN A 458 -2.42 27.23 -42.76
CA GLN A 458 -2.13 28.44 -43.54
C GLN A 458 -2.67 28.33 -44.96
N PHE A 459 -2.63 27.15 -45.57
CA PHE A 459 -3.19 26.92 -46.89
C PHE A 459 -4.72 27.12 -46.91
N ASP A 460 -5.43 26.59 -45.91
CA ASP A 460 -6.87 26.77 -45.78
C ASP A 460 -7.22 28.26 -45.55
N ASP A 461 -6.43 28.99 -44.76
CA ASP A 461 -6.61 30.44 -44.50
C ASP A 461 -6.32 31.31 -45.74
N GLU A 462 -5.22 31.02 -46.46
CA GLU A 462 -4.80 31.74 -47.67
C GLU A 462 -5.74 31.48 -48.86
N GLN A 463 -6.46 30.35 -48.89
CA GLN A 463 -7.54 30.11 -49.87
C GLN A 463 -8.72 31.08 -49.72
N VAL A 464 -9.04 31.50 -48.49
CA VAL A 464 -10.21 32.35 -48.20
C VAL A 464 -9.91 33.83 -48.48
N SER A 465 -8.66 34.27 -48.32
CA SER A 465 -8.28 35.70 -48.31
C SER A 465 -8.08 36.35 -49.69
N GLY A 466 -7.98 35.59 -50.79
CA GLY A 466 -7.97 36.13 -52.16
C GLY A 466 -6.80 37.08 -52.53
N GLU A 467 -5.71 37.10 -51.76
CA GLU A 467 -4.56 38.02 -51.95
C GLU A 467 -3.59 37.60 -53.08
N LYS A 468 -2.81 38.58 -53.56
CA LYS A 468 -1.95 38.49 -54.76
C LYS A 468 -0.69 37.62 -54.60
N THR A 469 -0.23 37.33 -53.39
CA THR A 469 0.87 36.38 -53.12
C THR A 469 0.27 35.06 -52.64
N LYS A 470 -0.22 34.26 -53.59
CA LYS A 470 -0.84 32.96 -53.29
C LYS A 470 0.13 32.04 -52.54
N TYR A 471 -0.23 31.64 -51.33
CA TYR A 471 0.39 30.60 -50.51
C TYR A 471 1.81 30.88 -49.97
N ALA A 472 2.19 32.14 -49.79
CA ALA A 472 3.54 32.49 -49.34
C ALA A 472 3.87 31.88 -47.96
N LYS A 473 2.92 31.92 -47.01
CA LYS A 473 3.11 31.38 -45.66
C LYS A 473 3.12 29.86 -45.67
N THR A 474 2.23 29.24 -46.44
CA THR A 474 2.21 27.79 -46.64
C THR A 474 3.56 27.28 -47.16
N LEU A 475 4.12 27.93 -48.19
CA LEU A 475 5.38 27.53 -48.80
C LEU A 475 6.59 27.74 -47.88
N GLU A 476 6.55 28.76 -47.02
CA GLU A 476 7.58 28.98 -46.00
C GLU A 476 7.62 27.82 -44.99
N GLU A 477 6.46 27.41 -44.46
CA GLU A 477 6.40 26.29 -43.51
C GLU A 477 6.77 24.95 -44.15
N LEU A 478 6.42 24.73 -45.42
CA LEU A 478 6.87 23.55 -46.16
C LEU A 478 8.39 23.52 -46.38
N ARG A 479 9.04 24.69 -46.56
CA ARG A 479 10.50 24.78 -46.60
C ARG A 479 11.12 24.50 -45.24
N ASN A 480 10.54 25.03 -44.16
CA ASN A 480 10.98 24.72 -42.78
C ASN A 480 10.90 23.21 -42.50
N PHE A 481 9.82 22.54 -42.93
CA PHE A 481 9.70 21.08 -42.83
C PHE A 481 10.82 20.36 -43.59
N LYS A 482 11.13 20.80 -44.81
CA LYS A 482 12.20 20.23 -45.63
C LYS A 482 13.58 20.43 -45.00
N GLU A 483 13.83 21.59 -44.39
CA GLU A 483 15.10 21.93 -43.74
C GLU A 483 15.33 21.17 -42.43
N ALA A 484 14.27 20.68 -41.78
CA ALA A 484 14.37 19.92 -40.53
C ALA A 484 15.14 18.59 -40.66
N GLY A 485 15.26 18.05 -41.87
CA GLY A 485 16.09 16.88 -42.19
C GLY A 485 15.54 15.55 -41.67
N ASP A 486 16.34 14.49 -41.80
CA ASP A 486 15.98 13.14 -41.37
C ASP A 486 16.07 12.99 -39.84
N PRO A 487 14.98 12.60 -39.16
CA PRO A 487 15.00 12.37 -37.71
C PRO A 487 15.79 11.13 -37.28
N PHE A 488 16.03 10.14 -38.16
CA PHE A 488 16.73 8.89 -37.87
C PHE A 488 18.14 8.89 -38.46
N THR A 489 19.10 9.44 -37.72
CA THR A 489 20.47 9.57 -38.23
C THR A 489 21.21 8.23 -38.32
N GLN A 490 22.33 8.23 -39.06
CA GLN A 490 23.18 7.04 -39.17
C GLN A 490 23.68 6.56 -37.81
N GLU A 491 23.99 7.47 -36.87
CA GLU A 491 24.40 7.12 -35.50
C GLU A 491 23.28 6.38 -34.74
N PHE A 492 22.03 6.78 -34.95
CA PHE A 492 20.87 6.12 -34.34
C PHE A 492 20.75 4.66 -34.81
N PHE A 493 20.89 4.40 -36.11
CA PHE A 493 20.86 3.03 -36.63
C PHE A 493 22.04 2.18 -36.17
N GLN A 494 23.24 2.77 -36.01
CA GLN A 494 24.39 2.08 -35.43
C GLN A 494 24.11 1.66 -33.97
N MET A 495 23.50 2.54 -33.18
CA MET A 495 23.08 2.23 -31.81
C MET A 495 22.05 1.10 -31.78
N PHE A 496 21.02 1.18 -32.64
CA PHE A 496 20.01 0.11 -32.77
C PHE A 496 20.64 -1.25 -33.10
N GLN A 497 21.51 -1.30 -34.10
CA GLN A 497 22.18 -2.54 -34.50
C GLN A 497 23.07 -3.11 -33.39
N SER A 498 23.77 -2.24 -32.66
CA SER A 498 24.60 -2.64 -31.51
C SER A 498 23.73 -3.30 -30.43
N VAL A 499 22.67 -2.62 -29.99
CA VAL A 499 21.75 -3.12 -28.95
C VAL A 499 21.10 -4.43 -29.38
N TYR A 500 20.62 -4.50 -30.62
CA TYR A 500 20.00 -5.70 -31.16
C TYR A 500 20.97 -6.90 -31.14
N LYS A 501 22.21 -6.69 -31.58
CA LYS A 501 23.26 -7.72 -31.57
C LYS A 501 23.61 -8.16 -30.15
N GLN A 502 23.69 -7.23 -29.21
CA GLN A 502 23.98 -7.50 -27.80
C GLN A 502 22.88 -8.33 -27.16
N GLN A 503 21.60 -8.00 -27.38
CA GLN A 503 20.47 -8.79 -26.87
C GLN A 503 20.44 -10.21 -27.45
N MET A 504 20.71 -10.36 -28.75
CA MET A 504 20.82 -11.69 -29.39
C MET A 504 21.97 -12.51 -28.80
N SER A 505 23.16 -11.90 -28.62
CA SER A 505 24.30 -12.56 -27.99
C SER A 505 24.00 -12.98 -26.55
N MET A 506 23.30 -12.11 -25.79
CA MET A 506 22.88 -12.40 -24.43
C MET A 506 21.95 -13.61 -24.36
N LEU A 507 20.97 -13.69 -25.27
CA LEU A 507 20.05 -14.82 -25.34
C LEU A 507 20.80 -16.13 -25.58
N GLU A 508 21.77 -16.11 -26.50
CA GLU A 508 22.61 -17.27 -26.80
C GLU A 508 23.44 -17.71 -25.57
N LYS A 509 24.12 -16.77 -24.90
CA LYS A 509 24.88 -17.04 -23.67
C LYS A 509 23.99 -17.69 -22.60
N LEU A 510 22.78 -17.15 -22.40
CA LEU A 510 21.81 -17.69 -21.45
C LEU A 510 21.34 -19.10 -21.83
N GLN A 511 21.07 -19.35 -23.11
CA GLN A 511 20.64 -20.67 -23.62
C GLN A 511 21.72 -21.73 -23.41
N ILE A 512 22.98 -21.41 -23.75
CA ILE A 512 24.12 -22.29 -23.51
C ILE A 512 24.23 -22.62 -22.01
N ARG A 513 24.10 -21.61 -21.14
CA ARG A 513 24.22 -21.80 -19.69
C ARG A 513 23.09 -22.66 -19.12
N LYS A 514 21.85 -22.40 -19.54
CA LYS A 514 20.69 -23.22 -19.18
C LYS A 514 20.89 -24.68 -19.55
N ASN A 515 21.36 -24.95 -20.77
CA ASN A 515 21.63 -26.31 -21.25
C ASN A 515 22.71 -27.01 -20.40
N LYS A 516 23.79 -26.31 -20.03
CA LYS A 516 24.84 -26.83 -19.12
C LYS A 516 24.25 -27.17 -17.75
N LEU A 517 23.37 -26.33 -17.22
CA LEU A 517 22.74 -26.52 -15.92
C LEU A 517 21.69 -27.65 -15.92
N ASP A 518 20.94 -27.81 -17.01
CA ASP A 518 20.00 -28.92 -17.22
C ASP A 518 20.70 -30.27 -17.33
N LYS A 519 21.90 -30.30 -17.93
CA LYS A 519 22.77 -31.49 -17.90
C LYS A 519 23.23 -31.79 -16.47
N LYS A 520 23.73 -30.79 -15.73
CA LYS A 520 24.18 -30.95 -14.33
C LYS A 520 23.05 -31.43 -13.40
N LEU A 521 21.85 -30.85 -13.51
CA LEU A 521 20.69 -31.25 -12.70
C LEU A 521 20.28 -32.71 -13.00
N ARG A 522 20.35 -33.14 -14.27
CA ARG A 522 20.16 -34.55 -14.65
C ARG A 522 21.23 -35.46 -14.07
N CYS A 523 22.51 -35.05 -14.11
CA CYS A 523 23.61 -35.79 -13.48
C CYS A 523 23.42 -35.93 -11.97
N ILE A 524 23.01 -34.89 -11.26
CA ILE A 524 22.73 -34.94 -9.81
C ILE A 524 21.61 -35.95 -9.51
N LYS A 525 20.53 -35.94 -10.31
CA LYS A 525 19.44 -36.93 -10.16
C LYS A 525 19.90 -38.36 -10.41
N ALA A 526 20.82 -38.57 -11.35
CA ALA A 526 21.43 -39.88 -11.61
C ALA A 526 22.39 -40.30 -10.48
N TRP A 527 23.26 -39.39 -10.01
CA TRP A 527 24.21 -39.64 -8.92
C TRP A 527 23.54 -39.88 -7.57
N ARG A 528 22.39 -39.24 -7.29
CA ARG A 528 21.55 -39.58 -6.12
C ARG A 528 21.10 -41.04 -6.16
N LYS A 529 20.66 -41.54 -7.33
CA LYS A 529 20.27 -42.95 -7.50
C LYS A 529 21.48 -43.88 -7.30
N VAL A 530 22.63 -43.56 -7.91
CA VAL A 530 23.86 -44.35 -7.78
C VAL A 530 24.33 -44.39 -6.32
N SER A 531 24.35 -43.25 -5.63
CA SER A 531 24.75 -43.16 -4.21
C SER A 531 23.83 -43.98 -3.30
N ASN A 532 22.53 -43.95 -3.55
CA ASN A 532 21.57 -44.76 -2.78
C ASN A 532 21.76 -46.26 -3.03
N VAL A 533 22.04 -46.66 -4.28
CA VAL A 533 22.32 -48.06 -4.63
C VAL A 533 23.63 -48.55 -4.01
N ILE A 534 24.71 -47.77 -4.07
CA ILE A 534 26.01 -48.11 -3.46
C ILE A 534 25.83 -48.26 -1.95
N PHE A 535 25.15 -47.31 -1.29
CA PHE A 535 24.93 -47.36 0.16
C PHE A 535 24.16 -48.62 0.60
N VAL A 536 23.07 -48.97 -0.10
CA VAL A 536 22.30 -50.20 0.19
C VAL A 536 23.13 -51.46 -0.06
N ALA A 537 23.92 -51.51 -1.14
CA ALA A 537 24.75 -52.66 -1.47
C ALA A 537 25.90 -52.86 -0.46
N THR A 538 26.59 -51.78 -0.05
CA THR A 538 27.65 -51.85 0.97
C THR A 538 27.08 -52.26 2.33
N PHE A 539 25.90 -51.74 2.72
CA PHE A 539 25.23 -52.12 3.96
C PHE A 539 24.83 -53.61 3.96
N ALA A 540 24.24 -54.09 2.86
CA ALA A 540 23.90 -55.51 2.71
C ALA A 540 25.13 -56.43 2.75
N ALA A 541 26.23 -56.04 2.11
CA ALA A 541 27.48 -56.80 2.13
C ALA A 541 28.08 -56.89 3.54
N VAL A 542 28.12 -55.77 4.28
CA VAL A 542 28.59 -55.74 5.68
C VAL A 542 27.72 -56.64 6.56
N LEU A 543 26.39 -56.58 6.41
CA LEU A 543 25.47 -57.46 7.15
C LEU A 543 25.72 -58.94 6.86
N ILE A 544 25.83 -59.31 5.59
CA ILE A 544 26.11 -60.69 5.18
C ILE A 544 27.45 -61.17 5.76
N CYS A 545 28.51 -60.35 5.65
CA CYS A 545 29.81 -60.68 6.24
C CYS A 545 29.76 -60.85 7.76
N SER A 546 29.00 -60.02 8.47
CA SER A 546 28.83 -60.13 9.93
C SER A 546 28.04 -61.37 10.35
N VAL A 547 27.00 -61.76 9.61
CA VAL A 547 26.22 -62.99 9.88
C VAL A 547 27.08 -64.23 9.61
N VAL A 548 27.83 -64.25 8.52
CA VAL A 548 28.74 -65.36 8.17
C VAL A 548 29.85 -65.51 9.22
N ALA A 549 30.50 -64.41 9.63
CA ALA A 549 31.51 -64.44 10.68
C ALA A 549 30.96 -64.93 12.03
N ALA A 550 29.72 -64.55 12.37
CA ALA A 550 29.08 -64.97 13.63
C ALA A 550 28.63 -66.44 13.62
N ALA A 551 28.19 -66.96 12.46
CA ALA A 551 27.86 -68.37 12.29
C ALA A 551 29.09 -69.29 12.44
N MET A 552 30.30 -68.80 12.14
CA MET A 552 31.55 -69.54 12.30
C MET A 552 32.11 -69.56 13.73
N ALA A 553 31.67 -68.66 14.63
CA ALA A 553 32.31 -68.41 15.93
C ALA A 553 31.60 -69.01 17.17
N ALA A 554 30.59 -69.88 16.97
CA ALA A 554 29.75 -70.59 17.95
C ALA A 554 28.30 -70.04 18.12
N PRO A 555 27.29 -70.93 18.32
CA PRO A 555 25.86 -70.58 18.25
C PRO A 555 25.37 -69.44 19.17
N PRO A 556 25.86 -69.28 20.43
CA PRO A 556 25.36 -68.23 21.31
C PRO A 556 25.83 -66.82 20.91
N VAL A 557 26.98 -66.70 20.23
CA VAL A 557 27.56 -65.41 19.82
C VAL A 557 26.88 -64.88 18.55
N ALA A 558 26.35 -65.78 17.71
CA ALA A 558 25.54 -65.45 16.53
C ALA A 558 24.26 -64.67 16.86
N ALA A 559 23.57 -65.02 17.95
CA ALA A 559 22.36 -64.33 18.39
C ALA A 559 22.64 -62.90 18.89
N ALA A 560 23.76 -62.68 19.58
CA ALA A 560 24.14 -61.37 20.11
C ALA A 560 24.58 -60.40 19.00
N LEU A 561 25.27 -60.89 17.95
CA LEU A 561 25.67 -60.08 16.81
C LEU A 561 24.51 -59.80 15.83
N ALA A 562 23.56 -60.72 15.68
CA ALA A 562 22.32 -60.49 14.91
C ALA A 562 21.45 -59.36 15.52
N ALA A 563 21.53 -59.14 16.84
CA ALA A 563 20.91 -58.00 17.50
C ALA A 563 21.67 -56.68 17.26
N ALA A 564 22.99 -56.72 17.10
CA ALA A 564 23.83 -55.55 16.82
C ALA A 564 23.75 -55.05 15.36
N SER A 565 23.31 -55.90 14.42
CA SER A 565 22.99 -55.50 13.04
C SER A 565 21.75 -54.61 12.90
N ALA A 566 20.98 -54.41 13.97
CA ALA A 566 19.80 -53.55 14.01
C ALA A 566 20.14 -52.04 14.17
N LEU A 567 21.25 -51.58 13.59
CA LEU A 567 21.54 -50.14 13.54
C LEU A 567 20.58 -49.46 12.55
N PRO A 568 19.94 -48.33 12.93
CA PRO A 568 18.97 -47.66 12.07
C PRO A 568 19.68 -47.02 10.87
N ILE A 569 19.50 -47.63 9.69
CA ILE A 569 19.91 -47.17 8.34
C ILE A 569 19.53 -45.69 8.07
N GLY A 570 18.60 -45.13 8.83
CA GLY A 570 18.03 -43.80 8.62
C GLY A 570 18.91 -42.60 8.99
N SER A 571 20.01 -42.72 9.74
CA SER A 571 20.82 -41.54 10.13
C SER A 571 21.77 -41.06 9.03
N VAL A 572 22.55 -41.96 8.42
CA VAL A 572 23.51 -41.64 7.35
C VAL A 572 22.79 -41.37 6.01
N GLY A 573 21.70 -42.09 5.72
CA GLY A 573 20.87 -41.84 4.54
C GLY A 573 20.23 -40.44 4.54
N ARG A 574 19.81 -39.92 5.71
CA ARG A 574 19.30 -38.55 5.86
C ARG A 574 20.37 -37.48 5.63
N TRP A 575 21.62 -37.75 6.04
CA TRP A 575 22.74 -36.82 5.81
C TRP A 575 23.13 -36.74 4.32
N ILE A 576 23.25 -37.89 3.63
CA ILE A 576 23.53 -37.94 2.17
C ILE A 576 22.40 -37.27 1.38
N ASP A 577 21.15 -37.54 1.73
CA ASP A 577 19.99 -36.91 1.08
C ASP A 577 19.98 -35.38 1.30
N SER A 578 20.30 -34.92 2.51
CA SER A 578 20.44 -33.50 2.83
C SER A 578 21.52 -32.81 1.99
N LEU A 579 22.70 -33.42 1.83
CA LEU A 579 23.77 -32.86 0.99
C LEU A 579 23.35 -32.75 -0.48
N TRP A 580 22.74 -33.81 -1.05
CA TRP A 580 22.26 -33.79 -2.43
C TRP A 580 21.11 -32.81 -2.64
N LYS A 581 20.27 -32.61 -1.63
CA LYS A 581 19.16 -31.64 -1.65
C LYS A 581 19.68 -30.20 -1.65
N ASN A 582 20.73 -29.92 -0.88
CA ASN A 582 21.38 -28.60 -0.87
C ASN A 582 22.00 -28.27 -2.24
N TYR A 583 22.73 -29.21 -2.85
CA TYR A 583 23.27 -29.05 -4.21
C TYR A 583 22.17 -28.92 -5.28
N GLU A 584 21.09 -29.72 -5.19
CA GLU A 584 19.95 -29.62 -6.11
C GLU A 584 19.25 -28.26 -5.98
N ASN A 585 19.06 -27.75 -4.76
CA ASN A 585 18.43 -26.47 -4.50
C ASN A 585 19.28 -25.31 -5.04
N ALA A 586 20.59 -25.34 -4.84
CA ALA A 586 21.51 -24.34 -5.40
C ALA A 586 21.43 -24.31 -6.94
N MET A 587 21.45 -25.48 -7.59
CA MET A 587 21.34 -25.58 -9.06
C MET A 587 19.95 -25.18 -9.58
N LYS A 588 18.88 -25.44 -8.82
CA LYS A 588 17.52 -24.97 -9.16
C LYS A 588 17.42 -23.45 -9.08
N GLY A 589 17.99 -22.81 -8.05
CA GLY A 589 18.03 -21.35 -7.93
C GLY A 589 18.74 -20.69 -9.10
N GLN A 590 19.94 -21.20 -9.47
CA GLN A 590 20.65 -20.72 -10.66
C GLN A 590 19.83 -20.86 -11.95
N LYS A 591 19.11 -21.98 -12.10
CA LYS A 591 18.28 -22.25 -13.28
C LYS A 591 17.10 -21.29 -13.36
N GLU A 592 16.48 -21.02 -12.23
CA GLU A 592 15.35 -20.10 -12.14
C GLU A 592 15.75 -18.68 -12.52
N LEU A 593 16.91 -18.22 -12.04
CA LEU A 593 17.46 -16.92 -12.39
C LEU A 593 17.76 -16.84 -13.90
N ILE A 594 18.43 -17.84 -14.48
CA ILE A 594 18.72 -17.89 -15.91
C ILE A 594 17.43 -17.91 -16.74
N ASN A 595 16.44 -18.71 -16.36
CA ASN A 595 15.15 -18.74 -17.06
C ASN A 595 14.46 -17.38 -17.06
N THR A 596 14.55 -16.65 -15.95
CA THR A 596 13.94 -15.33 -15.83
C THR A 596 14.66 -14.31 -16.71
N MET A 597 15.99 -14.32 -16.74
CA MET A 597 16.78 -13.47 -17.64
C MET A 597 16.47 -13.79 -19.10
N GLN A 598 16.33 -15.08 -19.46
CA GLN A 598 15.95 -15.49 -20.83
C GLN A 598 14.61 -14.92 -21.27
N VAL A 599 13.60 -14.96 -20.40
CA VAL A 599 12.28 -14.39 -20.71
C VAL A 599 12.40 -12.88 -20.94
N GLY A 600 13.12 -12.17 -20.06
CA GLY A 600 13.35 -10.74 -20.21
C GLY A 600 14.08 -10.37 -21.51
N THR A 601 15.16 -11.08 -21.84
CA THR A 601 15.92 -10.89 -23.08
C THR A 601 15.09 -11.20 -24.32
N TYR A 602 14.25 -12.24 -24.29
CA TYR A 602 13.36 -12.57 -25.41
C TYR A 602 12.31 -11.48 -25.66
N VAL A 603 11.70 -10.95 -24.60
CA VAL A 603 10.76 -9.82 -24.70
C VAL A 603 11.45 -8.60 -25.31
N ALA A 604 12.66 -8.25 -24.83
CA ALA A 604 13.44 -7.14 -25.37
C ALA A 604 13.71 -7.27 -26.87
N ILE A 605 14.10 -8.45 -27.35
CA ILE A 605 14.34 -8.69 -28.79
C ILE A 605 13.05 -8.48 -29.59
N LYS A 606 11.92 -9.01 -29.10
CA LYS A 606 10.63 -8.86 -29.77
C LYS A 606 10.19 -7.39 -29.85
N ASP A 607 10.42 -6.63 -28.79
CA ASP A 607 10.10 -5.19 -28.79
C ASP A 607 10.98 -4.44 -29.79
N LEU A 608 12.28 -4.76 -29.85
CA LEU A 608 13.20 -4.19 -30.84
C LEU A 608 12.80 -4.54 -32.28
N ASP A 609 12.33 -5.76 -32.54
CA ASP A 609 11.79 -6.15 -33.85
C ASP A 609 10.56 -5.32 -34.24
N ASN A 610 9.63 -5.11 -33.30
CA ASN A 610 8.45 -4.27 -33.54
C ASN A 610 8.83 -2.81 -33.80
N ILE A 611 9.76 -2.28 -33.00
CA ILE A 611 10.29 -0.92 -33.15
C ILE A 611 10.92 -0.76 -34.53
N ARG A 612 11.74 -1.72 -34.98
CA ARG A 612 12.37 -1.68 -36.31
C ARG A 612 11.33 -1.57 -37.41
N VAL A 613 10.31 -2.45 -37.40
CA VAL A 613 9.27 -2.46 -38.44
C VAL A 613 8.52 -1.12 -38.52
N LEU A 614 8.29 -0.49 -37.36
CA LEU A 614 7.63 0.81 -37.29
C LEU A 614 8.55 1.97 -37.74
N ILE A 615 9.85 1.92 -37.43
CA ILE A 615 10.84 2.88 -37.93
C ILE A 615 10.93 2.79 -39.46
N ASP A 616 11.12 1.58 -40.00
CA ASP A 616 11.20 1.36 -41.46
C ASP A 616 9.94 1.88 -42.17
N ARG A 617 8.75 1.69 -41.56
CA ARG A 617 7.49 2.23 -42.09
C ARG A 617 7.47 3.76 -42.07
N LEU A 618 7.91 4.36 -40.97
CA LEU A 618 7.88 5.81 -40.79
C LEU A 618 8.89 6.51 -41.71
N GLU A 619 10.06 5.92 -41.93
CA GLU A 619 11.07 6.41 -42.89
C GLU A 619 10.49 6.52 -44.31
N ILE A 620 9.80 5.48 -44.78
CA ILE A 620 9.11 5.47 -46.08
C ILE A 620 8.05 6.57 -46.17
N GLU A 621 7.32 6.83 -45.08
CA GLU A 621 6.31 7.88 -45.04
C GLU A 621 6.91 9.29 -45.04
N ILE A 622 8.01 9.51 -44.32
CA ILE A 622 8.75 10.78 -44.31
C ILE A 622 9.28 11.07 -45.73
N GLU A 623 9.91 10.09 -46.38
CA GLU A 623 10.38 10.26 -47.77
C GLU A 623 9.22 10.61 -48.72
N THR A 624 8.07 9.97 -48.53
CA THR A 624 6.89 10.19 -49.36
C THR A 624 6.32 11.60 -49.14
N LEU A 625 6.27 12.08 -47.90
CA LEU A 625 5.87 13.44 -47.58
C LEU A 625 6.85 14.46 -48.16
N LEU A 626 8.16 14.24 -48.04
CA LEU A 626 9.19 15.11 -48.62
C LEU A 626 9.07 15.21 -50.15
N LYS A 627 8.78 14.10 -50.85
CA LYS A 627 8.52 14.11 -52.30
C LYS A 627 7.30 14.97 -52.66
N ASN A 628 6.22 14.86 -51.90
CA ASN A 628 5.02 15.68 -52.11
C ASN A 628 5.27 17.16 -51.83
N VAL A 629 6.09 17.46 -50.81
CA VAL A 629 6.51 18.84 -50.49
C VAL A 629 7.37 19.41 -51.61
N ASP A 630 8.32 18.64 -52.14
CA ASP A 630 9.14 19.04 -53.28
C ASP A 630 8.29 19.34 -54.52
N PHE A 631 7.28 18.52 -54.79
CA PHE A 631 6.30 18.73 -55.85
C PHE A 631 5.54 20.05 -55.65
N ALA A 632 5.01 20.28 -54.44
CA ALA A 632 4.28 21.51 -54.10
C ALA A 632 5.11 22.78 -54.24
N ILE A 633 6.42 22.72 -53.94
CA ILE A 633 7.34 23.86 -53.99
C ILE A 633 7.83 24.15 -55.43
N LYS A 634 8.05 23.12 -56.26
CA LYS A 634 8.72 23.27 -57.57
C LYS A 634 7.76 23.48 -58.74
N GLU A 635 6.58 22.88 -58.72
CA GLU A 635 5.69 22.85 -59.89
C GLU A 635 4.60 23.92 -59.89
N ASP A 636 4.62 24.86 -58.92
CA ASP A 636 3.56 25.88 -58.70
C ASP A 636 2.14 25.29 -58.49
N GLU A 637 2.02 23.97 -58.37
CA GLU A 637 0.78 23.21 -58.10
C GLU A 637 0.56 22.97 -56.59
N VAL A 638 0.68 24.04 -55.79
CA VAL A 638 0.59 23.99 -54.31
C VAL A 638 -0.68 23.27 -53.84
N LYS A 639 -1.82 23.47 -54.53
CA LYS A 639 -3.09 22.81 -54.16
C LYS A 639 -3.03 21.29 -54.25
N VAL A 640 -2.47 20.75 -55.34
CA VAL A 640 -2.41 19.30 -55.57
C VAL A 640 -1.44 18.66 -54.58
N GLY A 641 -0.28 19.29 -54.36
CA GLY A 641 0.68 18.82 -53.38
C GLY A 641 0.15 18.82 -51.95
N ILE A 642 -0.55 19.89 -51.53
CA ILE A 642 -1.15 20.01 -50.20
C ILE A 642 -2.26 18.97 -49.97
N GLU A 643 -3.14 18.71 -50.95
CA GLU A 643 -4.18 17.69 -50.79
C GLU A 643 -3.59 16.28 -50.61
N GLU A 644 -2.53 15.94 -51.36
CA GLU A 644 -1.86 14.64 -51.21
C GLU A 644 -1.11 14.53 -49.87
N ILE A 645 -0.53 15.63 -49.36
CA ILE A 645 0.04 15.72 -48.01
C ILE A 645 -1.05 15.52 -46.95
N LYS A 646 -2.18 16.23 -47.07
CA LYS A 646 -3.32 16.16 -46.14
C LYS A 646 -3.87 14.74 -46.02
N LYS A 647 -3.98 14.03 -47.15
CA LYS A 647 -4.42 12.62 -47.20
C LYS A 647 -3.48 11.67 -46.46
N LYS A 648 -2.16 11.90 -46.53
CA LYS A 648 -1.16 11.03 -45.88
C LYS A 648 -0.90 11.36 -44.42
N MET A 649 -1.17 12.60 -44.01
CA MET A 649 -0.89 13.10 -42.66
C MET A 649 -1.58 12.29 -41.54
N GLY A 650 -2.80 11.80 -41.80
CA GLY A 650 -3.53 10.99 -40.82
C GLY A 650 -2.87 9.63 -40.54
N VAL A 651 -2.34 8.97 -41.58
CA VAL A 651 -1.62 7.68 -41.44
C VAL A 651 -0.28 7.90 -40.76
N PHE A 652 0.43 8.96 -41.17
CA PHE A 652 1.69 9.37 -40.57
C PHE A 652 1.57 9.63 -39.07
N ALA A 653 0.60 10.47 -38.65
CA ALA A 653 0.34 10.78 -37.24
C ALA A 653 0.10 9.51 -36.41
N LYS A 654 -0.67 8.57 -36.96
CA LYS A 654 -0.97 7.29 -36.30
C LYS A 654 0.28 6.43 -36.12
N ASN A 655 1.12 6.31 -37.15
CA ASN A 655 2.35 5.51 -37.06
C ASN A 655 3.36 6.12 -36.07
N VAL A 656 3.44 7.45 -35.99
CA VAL A 656 4.26 8.16 -34.97
C VAL A 656 3.79 7.83 -33.56
N GLU A 657 2.48 7.82 -33.32
CA GLU A 657 1.89 7.44 -32.03
C GLU A 657 2.14 5.95 -31.72
N GLU A 658 1.95 5.05 -32.69
CA GLU A 658 2.20 3.61 -32.53
C GLU A 658 3.67 3.34 -32.17
N LEU A 659 4.63 4.00 -32.82
CA LEU A 659 6.06 3.87 -32.51
C LEU A 659 6.40 4.42 -31.12
N GLY A 660 5.78 5.53 -30.72
CA GLY A 660 5.92 6.07 -29.35
C GLY A 660 5.45 5.08 -28.30
N VAL A 661 4.27 4.47 -28.50
CA VAL A 661 3.75 3.44 -27.58
C VAL A 661 4.69 2.24 -27.50
N GLN A 662 5.23 1.75 -28.63
CA GLN A 662 6.18 0.63 -28.61
C GLN A 662 7.49 0.98 -27.88
N ALA A 663 8.02 2.20 -28.06
CA ALA A 663 9.21 2.66 -27.36
C ALA A 663 9.00 2.68 -25.83
N ASP A 664 7.86 3.23 -25.38
CA ASP A 664 7.49 3.27 -23.96
C ASP A 664 7.31 1.86 -23.37
N MET A 665 6.68 0.95 -24.12
CA MET A 665 6.54 -0.44 -23.68
C MET A 665 7.88 -1.13 -23.52
N CYS A 666 8.79 -1.00 -24.51
CA CYS A 666 10.12 -1.59 -24.45
C CYS A 666 10.90 -1.10 -23.22
N SER A 667 10.91 0.21 -22.99
CA SER A 667 11.55 0.84 -21.82
C SER A 667 10.98 0.29 -20.50
N ARG A 668 9.66 0.16 -20.40
CA ARG A 668 8.98 -0.36 -19.21
C ARG A 668 9.28 -1.84 -18.97
N ASP A 669 9.26 -2.66 -20.02
CA ASP A 669 9.47 -4.10 -19.91
C ASP A 669 10.92 -4.41 -19.53
N ILE A 670 11.89 -3.66 -20.06
CA ILE A 670 13.30 -3.73 -19.62
C ILE A 670 13.45 -3.38 -18.14
N ARG A 671 12.85 -2.29 -17.66
CA ARG A 671 12.91 -1.90 -16.24
C ARG A 671 12.28 -2.94 -15.33
N ARG A 672 11.14 -3.49 -15.73
CA ARG A 672 10.46 -4.55 -15.00
C ARG A 672 11.31 -5.80 -14.93
N ALA A 673 11.92 -6.21 -16.04
CA ALA A 673 12.78 -7.38 -16.09
C ALA A 673 14.00 -7.22 -15.17
N ARG A 674 14.68 -6.06 -15.21
CA ARG A 674 15.76 -5.69 -14.27
C ARG A 674 15.33 -5.80 -12.81
N THR A 675 14.16 -5.25 -12.47
CA THR A 675 13.62 -5.28 -11.10
C THR A 675 13.34 -6.71 -10.63
N VAL A 676 12.75 -7.55 -11.48
CA VAL A 676 12.48 -8.96 -11.14
C VAL A 676 13.77 -9.73 -10.90
N ILE A 677 14.81 -9.48 -11.71
CA ILE A 677 16.13 -10.10 -11.54
C ILE A 677 16.78 -9.63 -10.24
N LEU A 678 16.76 -8.32 -9.96
CA LEU A 678 17.24 -7.76 -8.69
C LEU A 678 16.55 -8.39 -7.49
N GLN A 679 15.21 -8.45 -7.50
CA GLN A 679 14.45 -9.06 -6.41
C GLN A 679 14.81 -10.54 -6.21
N ARG A 680 15.06 -11.30 -7.29
CA ARG A 680 15.49 -12.69 -7.20
C ARG A 680 16.91 -12.83 -6.65
N ILE A 681 17.81 -11.93 -7.04
CA ILE A 681 19.17 -11.85 -6.49
C ILE A 681 19.12 -11.57 -4.99
N ILE A 682 18.22 -10.68 -4.54
CA ILE A 682 18.05 -10.32 -3.12
C ILE A 682 17.37 -11.45 -2.33
N LYS A 683 16.31 -12.06 -2.89
CA LYS A 683 15.48 -13.10 -2.26
C LYS A 683 16.09 -14.51 -2.25
N HIS A 684 17.31 -14.71 -2.76
CA HIS A 684 18.05 -15.95 -2.52
C HIS A 684 18.99 -15.73 -1.33
N PRO A 685 18.58 -16.03 -0.08
CA PRO A 685 19.55 -16.24 0.98
C PRO A 685 20.32 -17.49 0.62
N ASN A 686 21.64 -17.41 0.70
CA ASN A 686 22.46 -18.61 0.71
C ASN A 686 21.96 -19.53 1.81
N HIS A 687 21.67 -20.78 1.46
CA HIS A 687 21.75 -21.89 2.40
C HIS A 687 23.11 -22.55 2.24
#